data_AF-A0A248JNF0-F1
#
_entry.id   AF-A0A248JNF0-F1
#
_cell.length_a   1.000
_cell.length_b   1.000
_cell.length_c   1.000
_cell.angle_alpha   90.00
_cell.angle_beta   90.00
_cell.angle_gamma   90.00
#
_symmetry.space_group_name_H-M   'P 1'
#
loop_
_entity.id
_entity.type
_entity.pdbx_description
1 polymer ?
#
loop_
_entity_poly.entity_id
_entity_poly.type
_entity_poly.pdbx_seq_one_letter_code
_entity_poly.pdbx_strand_id
1 'polypeptide(L)'
;MLRRVRDYTHIGDKNAGIEGHIAAVGDPTKTPFAIFGLPAATKLEPLLRCLKFSRFVAKSLDTLIVDVTRTGRSELPDDWEGRFITVLQSLEHVPGRRPPVVVLSDDAFTLRKAVRALRTVNAGLRPLRRAPLEVGAYLQEPGLFGLASVFPVDVAPIAFEADIKDAALATVRNDLLALGRNFRNVGQAVAADAVSRALAFVRRSASLPVGVREAREIADILHDGDDEVDLSVRALFRPNMALGPLAAAADLVPEFGDEARRLIREIKTRVTAWDEETPISAKLASILKDNAWNSITTTLIIPDRRTADIYLSSDRALGVRCQILDVRGLTERLTSKLPTRIVVVGTTPDVIRALLPAPVAPQRVLLLGDAAGIALLLAEIAPISRIPGFAAIAERACAMSAALQHGGANERLDLAEAEFRVAAAIPEGEIDFTRSGEAYKGEILHFTTARGHRLAYRPTSDVLEYSPGETRPFERTHARDIKRGDRILVLDASVREPIRRAIAGSRENLKQLGLYHSRIAAIRAAAVGTSDQEKARHVLAAMHTFDPAIGSHELQNVVRWLTADKASGEADGSRQPRAARDWPRFRTFMQAVGVDTHSADMYWRAAIVPARSYRVHEGYLFNQRVVQFILDPEGTSAGAAAWKAMPGLWQLVLDALDEVAEIGVTTGGGENVHG
;
A
#
# COMPACT_ATOMS: atom_id res chain seq x y z
N MET A 1 17.50 29.60 -2.91
CA MET A 1 18.24 29.21 -4.12
C MET A 1 19.72 29.62 -3.92
N LEU A 2 20.78 28.82 -3.76
CA LEU A 2 21.05 27.37 -3.69
C LEU A 2 22.32 27.15 -2.81
N ARG A 3 22.21 26.74 -1.53
CA ARG A 3 23.37 26.23 -0.75
C ARG A 3 23.94 24.95 -1.41
N ARG A 4 23.05 24.06 -1.86
CA ARG A 4 23.39 22.83 -2.60
C ARG A 4 24.25 23.03 -3.85
N VAL A 5 24.08 24.11 -4.61
CA VAL A 5 24.97 24.35 -5.77
C VAL A 5 26.35 24.76 -5.30
N ARG A 6 26.47 25.49 -4.20
CA ARG A 6 27.76 25.92 -3.64
C ARG A 6 28.58 24.78 -3.06
N ASP A 7 27.94 23.73 -2.55
CA ASP A 7 28.61 22.57 -1.93
C ASP A 7 28.99 21.46 -2.94
N TYR A 8 28.30 21.40 -4.08
CA TYR A 8 28.54 20.39 -5.14
C TYR A 8 29.06 20.98 -6.46
N THR A 9 29.40 22.26 -6.47
CA THR A 9 30.16 22.91 -7.56
C THR A 9 31.30 23.72 -6.96
N HIS A 10 32.35 24.00 -7.73
CA HIS A 10 33.50 24.80 -7.29
C HIS A 10 33.15 26.26 -6.92
N ILE A 11 31.87 26.67 -6.95
CA ILE A 11 31.42 28.04 -6.66
C ILE A 11 31.76 28.48 -5.22
N GLY A 12 31.95 27.54 -4.29
CA GLY A 12 32.35 27.81 -2.90
C GLY A 12 33.87 27.84 -2.64
N ASP A 13 34.71 27.49 -3.61
CA ASP A 13 36.16 27.37 -3.41
C ASP A 13 36.83 28.75 -3.40
N LYS A 14 37.76 28.97 -2.45
CA LYS A 14 38.46 30.25 -2.20
C LYS A 14 39.19 30.86 -3.41
N ASN A 15 39.32 30.15 -4.54
CA ASN A 15 40.01 30.59 -5.76
C ASN A 15 39.17 30.42 -7.04
N ALA A 16 37.88 30.10 -6.96
CA ALA A 16 37.09 29.83 -8.16
C ALA A 16 36.69 31.10 -8.95
N GLY A 17 36.76 32.30 -8.33
CA GLY A 17 36.45 33.57 -8.99
C GLY A 17 34.96 33.80 -9.28
N ILE A 18 34.06 32.99 -8.69
CA ILE A 18 32.62 32.96 -9.02
C ILE A 18 31.74 33.66 -7.96
N GLU A 19 32.33 34.15 -6.86
CA GLU A 19 31.58 34.85 -5.79
C GLU A 19 30.80 36.07 -6.32
N GLY A 20 31.34 36.79 -7.31
CA GLY A 20 30.67 37.90 -7.99
C GLY A 20 29.54 37.49 -8.96
N HIS A 21 29.43 36.20 -9.29
CA HIS A 21 28.43 35.65 -10.21
C HIS A 21 27.28 34.91 -9.51
N ILE A 22 27.30 34.79 -8.17
CA ILE A 22 26.22 34.15 -7.39
C ILE A 22 24.86 34.79 -7.66
N ALA A 23 24.82 36.12 -7.77
CA ALA A 23 23.61 36.86 -8.15
C ALA A 23 23.15 36.50 -9.58
N ALA A 24 24.06 36.18 -10.50
CA ALA A 24 23.74 35.76 -11.87
C ALA A 24 23.30 34.28 -11.98
N VAL A 25 23.74 33.41 -11.06
CA VAL A 25 23.32 32.00 -10.98
C VAL A 25 21.89 31.87 -10.45
N GLY A 26 21.49 32.73 -9.51
CA GLY A 26 20.10 32.81 -9.03
C GLY A 26 19.16 33.59 -9.94
N ASP A 27 19.69 34.35 -10.90
CA ASP A 27 18.90 35.15 -11.84
C ASP A 27 18.34 34.25 -12.95
N PRO A 28 17.00 34.03 -12.99
CA PRO A 28 16.37 33.19 -13.99
C PRO A 28 16.48 33.78 -15.41
N THR A 29 16.99 34.99 -15.62
CA THR A 29 17.26 35.52 -16.96
C THR A 29 18.70 35.24 -17.44
N LYS A 30 19.64 35.04 -16.51
CA LYS A 30 21.08 34.91 -16.81
C LYS A 30 21.61 33.49 -16.69
N THR A 31 21.02 32.68 -15.81
CA THR A 31 21.48 31.29 -15.59
C THR A 31 21.47 30.46 -16.89
N PRO A 32 22.47 29.58 -17.13
CA PRO A 32 22.53 28.74 -18.33
C PRO A 32 21.33 27.79 -18.44
N PHE A 33 20.89 27.18 -17.34
CA PHE A 33 19.72 26.31 -17.27
C PHE A 33 18.76 26.80 -16.18
N ALA A 34 17.46 26.68 -16.43
CA ALA A 34 16.42 27.04 -15.46
C ALA A 34 15.24 26.09 -15.61
N ILE A 35 14.68 25.68 -14.47
CA ILE A 35 13.46 24.87 -14.39
C ILE A 35 12.37 25.78 -13.86
N PHE A 36 11.22 25.80 -14.53
CA PHE A 36 10.05 26.60 -14.15
C PHE A 36 8.86 25.68 -13.89
N GLY A 37 8.16 25.92 -12.79
CA GLY A 37 6.85 25.33 -12.56
C GLY A 37 5.77 26.10 -13.33
N LEU A 38 4.82 25.39 -13.93
CA LEU A 38 3.60 25.97 -14.48
C LEU A 38 2.43 25.68 -13.54
N PRO A 39 1.52 26.64 -13.32
CA PRO A 39 0.35 26.40 -12.48
C PRO A 39 -0.60 25.41 -13.16
N ALA A 40 -1.28 24.57 -12.37
CA ALA A 40 -2.32 23.67 -12.84
C ALA A 40 -3.63 24.44 -13.16
N ALA A 41 -3.61 25.31 -14.17
CA ALA A 41 -4.75 26.16 -14.52
C ALA A 41 -5.79 25.42 -15.39
N THR A 42 -7.07 25.74 -15.17
CA THR A 42 -8.20 25.28 -16.02
C THR A 42 -8.51 26.24 -17.17
N LYS A 43 -7.93 27.43 -17.15
CA LYS A 43 -8.12 28.49 -18.14
C LYS A 43 -6.80 28.83 -18.82
N LEU A 44 -6.88 29.36 -20.03
CA LEU A 44 -5.70 29.72 -20.83
C LEU A 44 -5.00 30.97 -20.28
N GLU A 45 -5.75 31.99 -19.85
CA GLU A 45 -5.21 33.32 -19.52
C GLU A 45 -4.11 33.32 -18.44
N PRO A 46 -4.18 32.53 -17.35
CA PRO A 46 -3.08 32.41 -16.39
C PRO A 46 -1.81 31.81 -17.02
N LEU A 47 -1.96 30.78 -17.86
CA LEU A 47 -0.83 30.12 -18.52
C LEU A 47 -0.17 31.04 -19.55
N LEU A 48 -0.98 31.78 -20.33
CA LEU A 48 -0.46 32.75 -21.29
C LEU A 48 0.39 33.83 -20.63
N ARG A 49 0.07 34.23 -19.40
CA ARG A 49 0.90 35.17 -18.63
C ARG A 49 2.25 34.55 -18.26
N CYS A 50 2.27 33.30 -17.82
CA CYS A 50 3.51 32.58 -17.52
C CYS A 50 4.39 32.38 -18.77
N LEU A 51 3.78 32.03 -19.91
CA LEU A 51 4.50 31.76 -21.16
C LEU A 51 5.08 33.02 -21.82
N LYS A 52 4.63 34.22 -21.40
CA LYS A 52 5.20 35.52 -21.81
C LYS A 52 6.38 35.98 -20.95
N PHE A 53 6.86 35.16 -20.03
CA PHE A 53 8.02 35.50 -19.21
C PHE A 53 9.24 35.82 -20.08
N SER A 54 9.99 36.86 -19.71
CA SER A 54 11.06 37.44 -20.55
C SER A 54 12.13 36.43 -20.97
N ARG A 55 12.44 35.44 -20.12
CA ARG A 55 13.40 34.37 -20.48
C ARG A 55 12.90 33.54 -21.66
N PHE A 56 11.61 33.19 -21.73
CA PHE A 56 11.08 32.39 -22.83
C PHE A 56 11.08 33.17 -24.14
N VAL A 57 10.89 34.49 -24.09
CA VAL A 57 11.04 35.35 -25.28
C VAL A 57 12.50 35.39 -25.74
N ALA A 58 13.45 35.50 -24.81
CA ALA A 58 14.87 35.65 -25.12
C ALA A 58 15.57 34.35 -25.53
N LYS A 59 15.23 33.21 -24.90
CA LYS A 59 15.92 31.92 -25.08
C LYS A 59 15.03 30.79 -25.60
N SER A 60 13.74 31.02 -25.80
CA SER A 60 12.72 29.99 -26.10
C SER A 60 12.57 28.95 -24.98
N LEU A 61 11.52 28.11 -25.08
CA LEU A 61 11.27 27.01 -24.15
C LEU A 61 11.77 25.70 -24.80
N ASP A 62 12.71 25.04 -24.13
CA ASP A 62 13.39 23.86 -24.72
C ASP A 62 12.52 22.60 -24.70
N THR A 63 11.82 22.34 -23.58
CA THR A 63 10.99 21.15 -23.35
C THR A 63 9.98 21.44 -22.25
N LEU A 64 8.78 20.88 -22.38
CA LEU A 64 7.80 20.78 -21.29
C LEU A 64 7.81 19.34 -20.76
N ILE A 65 8.07 19.16 -19.47
CA ILE A 65 7.92 17.87 -18.79
C ILE A 65 6.63 17.91 -17.98
N VAL A 66 5.76 16.92 -18.19
CA VAL A 66 4.51 16.77 -17.46
C VAL A 66 4.56 15.45 -16.71
N ASP A 67 4.62 15.53 -15.38
CA ASP A 67 4.60 14.37 -14.51
C ASP A 67 3.14 14.00 -14.18
N VAL A 68 2.65 12.93 -14.80
CA VAL A 68 1.33 12.33 -14.48
C VAL A 68 1.47 10.98 -13.79
N THR A 69 2.66 10.70 -13.21
CA THR A 69 2.84 9.57 -12.30
C THR A 69 1.93 9.72 -11.08
N ARG A 70 1.82 8.68 -10.24
CA ARG A 70 1.06 8.78 -8.99
C ARG A 70 1.54 9.97 -8.13
N THR A 71 2.84 10.19 -8.02
CA THR A 71 3.41 11.30 -7.24
C THR A 71 3.04 12.64 -7.85
N GLY A 72 3.26 12.83 -9.16
CA GLY A 72 2.90 14.07 -9.85
C GLY A 72 1.40 14.37 -9.78
N ARG A 73 0.54 13.35 -9.91
CA ARG A 73 -0.92 13.50 -9.78
C ARG A 73 -1.40 13.80 -8.37
N SER A 74 -0.65 13.45 -7.32
CA SER A 74 -1.05 13.76 -5.95
C SER A 74 -1.18 15.27 -5.69
N GLU A 75 -0.49 16.08 -6.49
CA GLU A 75 -0.55 17.55 -6.45
C GLU A 75 -1.56 18.13 -7.46
N LEU A 76 -2.23 17.28 -8.25
CA LEU A 76 -3.16 17.67 -9.30
C LEU A 76 -4.60 17.26 -8.94
N PRO A 77 -5.61 18.11 -9.22
CA PRO A 77 -7.00 17.70 -9.05
C PRO A 77 -7.42 16.59 -10.03
N ASP A 78 -8.52 15.88 -9.72
CA ASP A 78 -9.03 14.73 -10.51
C ASP A 78 -9.24 15.03 -12.00
N ASP A 79 -9.49 16.29 -12.37
CA ASP A 79 -9.69 16.77 -13.74
C ASP A 79 -8.38 17.08 -14.49
N TRP A 80 -7.25 16.51 -14.05
CA TRP A 80 -5.91 16.76 -14.62
C TRP A 80 -5.84 16.64 -16.14
N GLU A 81 -6.62 15.75 -16.76
CA GLU A 81 -6.65 15.56 -18.22
C GLU A 81 -7.14 16.83 -18.94
N GLY A 82 -8.18 17.48 -18.41
CA GLY A 82 -8.70 18.73 -18.93
C GLY A 82 -7.68 19.86 -18.80
N ARG A 83 -7.02 19.96 -17.64
CA ARG A 83 -5.94 20.94 -17.40
C ARG A 83 -4.74 20.69 -18.30
N PHE A 84 -4.37 19.43 -18.52
CA PHE A 84 -3.30 19.06 -19.43
C PHE A 84 -3.63 19.48 -20.87
N ILE A 85 -4.87 19.28 -21.33
CA ILE A 85 -5.34 19.80 -22.61
C ILE A 85 -5.22 21.33 -22.67
N THR A 86 -5.60 22.05 -21.61
CA THR A 86 -5.45 23.52 -21.54
C THR A 86 -3.98 23.95 -21.63
N VAL A 87 -3.07 23.24 -20.94
CA VAL A 87 -1.62 23.48 -21.05
C VAL A 87 -1.14 23.25 -22.48
N LEU A 88 -1.52 22.13 -23.10
CA LEU A 88 -1.15 21.82 -24.48
C LEU A 88 -1.67 22.86 -25.48
N GLN A 89 -2.86 23.42 -25.27
CA GLN A 89 -3.42 24.51 -26.07
C GLN A 89 -2.63 25.81 -25.86
N SER A 90 -2.27 26.13 -24.61
CA SER A 90 -1.49 27.34 -24.29
C SER A 90 -0.12 27.37 -24.98
N LEU A 91 0.46 26.20 -25.27
CA LEU A 91 1.75 26.07 -25.97
C LEU A 91 1.74 26.61 -27.41
N GLU A 92 0.56 26.80 -28.02
CA GLU A 92 0.44 27.47 -29.33
C GLU A 92 0.85 28.94 -29.28
N HIS A 93 0.79 29.54 -28.10
CA HIS A 93 1.07 30.96 -27.89
C HIS A 93 2.48 31.21 -27.32
N VAL A 94 3.33 30.18 -27.25
CA VAL A 94 4.72 30.33 -26.80
C VAL A 94 5.51 31.10 -27.85
N PRO A 95 6.30 32.12 -27.45
CA PRO A 95 7.19 32.80 -28.37
C PRO A 95 8.23 31.85 -28.95
N GLY A 96 8.37 31.82 -30.28
CA GLY A 96 9.34 30.99 -30.99
C GLY A 96 8.83 29.58 -31.28
N ARG A 97 9.71 28.58 -31.13
CA ARG A 97 9.36 27.18 -31.42
C ARG A 97 8.51 26.60 -30.30
N ARG A 98 7.35 26.06 -30.63
CA ARG A 98 6.57 25.23 -29.69
C ARG A 98 7.47 24.10 -29.13
N PRO A 99 7.61 23.98 -27.80
CA PRO A 99 8.49 22.99 -27.19
C PRO A 99 7.96 21.56 -27.45
N PRO A 100 8.85 20.56 -27.54
CA PRO A 100 8.47 19.17 -27.35
C PRO A 100 7.86 18.97 -25.96
N VAL A 101 6.91 18.06 -25.87
CA VAL A 101 6.24 17.70 -24.62
C VAL A 101 6.63 16.27 -24.27
N VAL A 102 7.17 16.07 -23.09
CA VAL A 102 7.50 14.77 -22.51
C VAL A 102 6.52 14.53 -21.37
N VAL A 103 5.76 13.45 -21.44
CA VAL A 103 4.81 13.07 -20.40
C VAL A 103 5.33 11.82 -19.71
N LEU A 104 5.42 11.85 -18.38
CA LEU A 104 5.86 10.73 -17.57
C LEU A 104 4.65 10.06 -16.94
N SER A 105 4.50 8.76 -17.15
CA SER A 105 3.41 7.93 -16.63
C SER A 105 3.96 6.63 -16.07
N ASP A 106 3.42 6.18 -14.94
CA ASP A 106 3.79 4.95 -14.24
C ASP A 106 2.73 3.83 -14.36
N ASP A 107 1.60 4.14 -15.00
CA ASP A 107 0.52 3.19 -15.27
C ASP A 107 -0.02 3.34 -16.71
N ALA A 108 -0.60 2.26 -17.24
CA ALA A 108 -1.08 2.25 -18.62
C ALA A 108 -2.27 3.19 -18.87
N PHE A 109 -3.02 3.56 -17.84
CA PHE A 109 -4.22 4.38 -17.98
C PHE A 109 -3.85 5.85 -18.17
N THR A 110 -2.99 6.39 -17.32
CA THR A 110 -2.42 7.73 -17.45
C THR A 110 -1.69 7.88 -18.78
N LEU A 111 -0.94 6.85 -19.20
CA LEU A 111 -0.34 6.79 -20.54
C LEU A 111 -1.41 6.94 -21.64
N ARG A 112 -2.48 6.13 -21.62
CA ARG A 112 -3.56 6.20 -22.63
C ARG A 112 -4.23 7.57 -22.66
N LYS A 113 -4.54 8.15 -21.49
CA LYS A 113 -5.14 9.49 -21.38
C LYS A 113 -4.22 10.58 -21.91
N ALA A 114 -2.95 10.56 -21.53
CA ALA A 114 -1.95 11.49 -22.03
C ALA A 114 -1.78 11.38 -23.55
N VAL A 115 -1.68 10.17 -24.09
CA VAL A 115 -1.60 9.93 -25.53
C VAL A 115 -2.86 10.42 -26.25
N ARG A 116 -4.06 10.17 -25.68
CA ARG A 116 -5.32 10.69 -26.23
C ARG A 116 -5.34 12.22 -26.24
N ALA A 117 -5.04 12.88 -25.12
CA ALA A 117 -4.97 14.33 -25.02
C ALA A 117 -3.98 14.93 -26.03
N LEU A 118 -2.78 14.37 -26.13
CA LEU A 118 -1.77 14.77 -27.11
C LEU A 118 -2.27 14.61 -28.55
N ARG A 119 -2.90 13.48 -28.88
CA ARG A 119 -3.47 13.24 -30.23
C ARG A 119 -4.57 14.23 -30.56
N THR A 120 -5.50 14.45 -29.62
CA THR A 120 -6.62 15.39 -29.79
C THR A 120 -6.11 16.80 -30.08
N VAL A 121 -5.17 17.30 -29.29
CA VAL A 121 -4.61 18.64 -29.51
C VAL A 121 -3.78 18.68 -30.79
N ASN A 122 -2.91 17.69 -31.04
CA ASN A 122 -2.07 17.64 -32.25
C ASN A 122 -2.86 17.60 -33.55
N ALA A 123 -4.07 17.02 -33.55
CA ALA A 123 -4.95 17.00 -34.72
C ALA A 123 -5.41 18.40 -35.15
N GLY A 124 -5.57 19.32 -34.19
CA GLY A 124 -5.93 20.71 -34.43
C GLY A 124 -4.77 21.60 -34.91
N LEU A 125 -3.52 21.13 -34.80
CA LEU A 125 -2.34 21.94 -35.08
C LEU A 125 -2.01 22.06 -36.57
N ARG A 126 -1.39 23.19 -36.92
CA ARG A 126 -0.78 23.44 -38.23
C ARG A 126 0.67 23.92 -38.05
N PRO A 127 1.67 23.28 -38.68
CA PRO A 127 1.58 22.04 -39.48
C PRO A 127 1.19 20.82 -38.64
N LEU A 128 0.64 19.79 -39.31
CA LEU A 128 0.23 18.55 -38.66
C LEU A 128 1.42 17.90 -37.94
N ARG A 129 1.26 17.56 -36.67
CA ARG A 129 2.30 16.93 -35.86
C ARG A 129 2.24 15.41 -35.96
N ARG A 130 3.39 14.75 -35.82
CA ARG A 130 3.48 13.29 -35.73
C ARG A 130 2.73 12.79 -34.49
N ALA A 131 2.29 11.54 -34.55
CA ALA A 131 1.73 10.86 -33.39
C ALA A 131 2.74 10.86 -32.22
N PRO A 132 2.27 10.90 -30.96
CA PRO A 132 3.13 10.77 -29.80
C PRO A 132 3.97 9.49 -29.88
N LEU A 133 5.27 9.61 -29.62
CA LEU A 133 6.16 8.46 -29.46
C LEU A 133 5.99 7.92 -28.05
N GLU A 134 5.81 6.60 -27.93
CA GLU A 134 5.75 5.92 -26.65
C GLU A 134 7.07 5.22 -26.38
N VAL A 135 7.70 5.56 -25.26
CA VAL A 135 9.02 5.05 -24.87
C VAL A 135 8.86 4.34 -23.53
N GLY A 136 9.33 3.09 -23.46
CA GLY A 136 9.32 2.29 -22.24
C GLY A 136 10.64 2.41 -21.53
N ALA A 137 10.60 2.65 -20.22
CA ALA A 137 11.76 2.59 -19.35
C ALA A 137 11.43 1.67 -18.17
N TYR A 138 12.39 0.83 -17.79
CA TYR A 138 12.28 0.00 -16.59
C TYR A 138 13.09 0.61 -15.46
N LEU A 139 12.43 0.76 -14.32
CA LEU A 139 13.03 1.22 -13.07
C LEU A 139 12.76 0.14 -12.01
N GLN A 140 13.81 -0.43 -11.42
CA GLN A 140 13.66 -1.36 -10.29
C GLN A 140 12.99 -0.71 -9.09
N GLU A 141 13.31 0.56 -8.85
CA GLU A 141 12.68 1.39 -7.82
C GLU A 141 11.93 2.55 -8.49
N PRO A 142 10.65 2.78 -8.18
CA PRO A 142 9.90 3.89 -8.76
C PRO A 142 10.47 5.24 -8.29
N GLY A 143 10.75 6.16 -9.22
CA GLY A 143 11.19 7.52 -8.89
C GLY A 143 12.01 8.19 -10.01
N LEU A 144 12.00 9.53 -10.03
CA LEU A 144 12.74 10.35 -11.02
C LEU A 144 14.28 10.26 -10.86
N PHE A 145 14.75 9.87 -9.67
CA PHE A 145 16.18 9.82 -9.33
C PHE A 145 16.67 8.40 -9.01
N GLY A 146 15.88 7.37 -9.33
CA GLY A 146 16.28 5.98 -9.13
C GLY A 146 17.55 5.63 -9.91
N LEU A 147 18.36 4.73 -9.36
CA LEU A 147 19.50 4.18 -10.10
C LEU A 147 18.99 3.49 -11.36
N ALA A 148 19.62 3.80 -12.50
CA ALA A 148 19.35 3.12 -13.75
C ALA A 148 19.63 1.63 -13.58
N SER A 149 18.57 0.81 -13.63
CA SER A 149 18.68 -0.64 -13.58
C SER A 149 18.79 -1.22 -14.98
N VAL A 150 19.65 -2.23 -15.16
CA VAL A 150 19.73 -2.99 -16.41
C VAL A 150 18.45 -3.80 -16.56
N PHE A 151 17.74 -3.59 -17.68
CA PHE A 151 16.57 -4.40 -17.99
C PHE A 151 17.02 -5.83 -18.34
N PRO A 152 16.36 -6.88 -17.81
CA PRO A 152 16.68 -8.25 -18.18
C PRO A 152 16.53 -8.44 -19.70
N VAL A 153 17.61 -8.86 -20.36
CA VAL A 153 17.65 -8.99 -21.83
C VAL A 153 17.05 -10.32 -22.29
N ASP A 154 17.28 -11.38 -21.51
CA ASP A 154 16.74 -12.72 -21.76
C ASP A 154 15.93 -13.20 -20.56
N VAL A 155 14.64 -13.46 -20.79
CA VAL A 155 13.72 -13.94 -19.78
C VAL A 155 13.07 -15.25 -20.22
N ALA A 156 13.22 -16.30 -19.41
CA ALA A 156 12.65 -17.61 -19.74
C ALA A 156 11.10 -17.55 -19.85
N PRO A 157 10.44 -18.33 -20.72
CA PRO A 157 8.99 -18.29 -20.85
C PRO A 157 8.27 -18.73 -19.56
N ILE A 158 7.07 -18.19 -19.34
CA ILE A 158 6.17 -18.59 -18.25
C ILE A 158 4.87 -19.10 -18.86
N ALA A 159 4.42 -20.28 -18.44
CA ALA A 159 3.08 -20.75 -18.80
C ALA A 159 2.04 -20.10 -17.87
N PHE A 160 1.17 -19.27 -18.44
CA PHE A 160 0.08 -18.63 -17.72
C PHE A 160 -1.24 -19.38 -17.93
N GLU A 161 -1.98 -19.53 -16.84
CA GLU A 161 -3.37 -20.00 -16.83
C GLU A 161 -4.20 -18.97 -16.06
N ALA A 162 -5.45 -18.75 -16.48
CA ALA A 162 -6.38 -17.91 -15.74
C ALA A 162 -7.71 -18.64 -15.56
N ASP A 163 -8.30 -18.53 -14.37
CA ASP A 163 -9.68 -18.93 -14.12
C ASP A 163 -10.44 -17.75 -13.54
N ILE A 164 -11.37 -17.23 -14.33
CA ILE A 164 -12.12 -16.02 -14.02
C ILE A 164 -13.51 -16.42 -13.62
N LYS A 165 -13.81 -16.21 -12.34
CA LYS A 165 -15.10 -16.59 -11.76
C LYS A 165 -15.90 -15.34 -11.43
N ASP A 166 -16.50 -14.71 -12.44
CA ASP A 166 -17.40 -13.59 -12.13
C ASP A 166 -18.37 -13.07 -13.20
N ALA A 167 -18.99 -13.97 -13.98
CA ALA A 167 -20.10 -13.53 -14.84
C ALA A 167 -21.25 -12.88 -14.04
N ALA A 168 -21.37 -13.24 -12.76
CA ALA A 168 -22.45 -12.78 -11.89
C ALA A 168 -22.30 -11.33 -11.44
N LEU A 169 -21.10 -10.80 -11.14
CA LEU A 169 -20.93 -9.40 -10.69
C LEU A 169 -20.86 -8.38 -11.83
N ALA A 170 -20.88 -8.83 -13.08
CA ALA A 170 -20.75 -7.94 -14.22
C ALA A 170 -21.82 -6.82 -14.25
N THR A 171 -23.06 -7.15 -13.89
CA THR A 171 -24.18 -6.19 -13.86
C THR A 171 -24.01 -5.15 -12.76
N VAL A 172 -23.83 -5.57 -11.50
CA VAL A 172 -23.62 -4.65 -10.35
C VAL A 172 -22.47 -3.70 -10.60
N ARG A 173 -21.37 -4.21 -11.17
CA ARG A 173 -20.23 -3.38 -11.54
C ARG A 173 -20.63 -2.32 -12.56
N ASN A 174 -21.25 -2.70 -13.66
CA ASN A 174 -21.59 -1.76 -14.73
C ASN A 174 -22.50 -0.63 -14.21
N ASP A 175 -23.44 -0.98 -13.34
CA ASP A 175 -24.35 -0.03 -12.71
C ASP A 175 -23.59 0.90 -11.74
N LEU A 176 -22.67 0.37 -10.92
CA LEU A 176 -21.79 1.19 -10.08
C LEU A 176 -20.94 2.15 -10.93
N LEU A 177 -20.35 1.68 -12.03
CA LEU A 177 -19.53 2.53 -12.91
C LEU A 177 -20.37 3.63 -13.57
N ALA A 178 -21.61 3.33 -13.98
CA ALA A 178 -22.53 4.33 -14.50
C ALA A 178 -22.89 5.37 -13.43
N LEU A 179 -23.21 4.93 -12.21
CA LEU A 179 -23.50 5.81 -11.07
C LEU A 179 -22.30 6.71 -10.74
N GLY A 180 -21.09 6.17 -10.70
CA GLY A 180 -19.87 6.95 -10.46
C GLY A 180 -19.61 8.02 -11.51
N ARG A 181 -19.92 7.74 -12.79
CA ARG A 181 -19.84 8.73 -13.88
C ARG A 181 -20.88 9.83 -13.70
N ASN A 182 -22.10 9.47 -13.35
CA ASN A 182 -23.16 10.43 -13.11
C ASN A 182 -22.78 11.39 -11.96
N PHE A 183 -22.25 10.87 -10.84
CA PHE A 183 -21.74 11.71 -9.76
C PHE A 183 -20.63 12.69 -10.21
N ARG A 184 -19.68 12.23 -11.04
CA ARG A 184 -18.65 13.13 -11.59
C ARG A 184 -19.23 14.19 -12.52
N ASN A 185 -20.19 13.83 -13.36
CA ASN A 185 -20.82 14.76 -14.30
C ASN A 185 -21.55 15.91 -13.59
N VAL A 186 -22.10 15.65 -12.39
CA VAL A 186 -22.73 16.69 -11.55
C VAL A 186 -21.75 17.35 -10.56
N GLY A 187 -20.45 17.09 -10.68
CA GLY A 187 -19.40 17.71 -9.84
C GLY A 187 -19.29 17.14 -8.42
N GLN A 188 -19.89 16.00 -8.12
CA GLN A 188 -19.90 15.37 -6.80
C GLN A 188 -18.76 14.36 -6.65
N ALA A 189 -17.53 14.84 -6.52
CA ALA A 189 -16.32 14.00 -6.44
C ALA A 189 -16.33 13.03 -5.26
N VAL A 190 -16.78 13.48 -4.08
CA VAL A 190 -16.88 12.64 -2.86
C VAL A 190 -17.85 11.46 -3.06
N ALA A 191 -18.98 11.69 -3.74
CA ALA A 191 -19.94 10.63 -4.07
C ALA A 191 -19.37 9.62 -5.08
N ALA A 192 -18.57 10.09 -6.05
CA ALA A 192 -17.87 9.21 -6.98
C ALA A 192 -16.77 8.38 -6.31
N ASP A 193 -16.07 8.92 -5.29
CA ASP A 193 -15.14 8.15 -4.46
C ASP A 193 -15.88 7.05 -3.67
N ALA A 194 -17.05 7.36 -3.11
CA ALA A 194 -17.88 6.38 -2.41
C ALA A 194 -18.27 5.18 -3.28
N VAL A 195 -18.58 5.42 -4.57
CA VAL A 195 -18.81 4.35 -5.56
C VAL A 195 -17.55 3.50 -5.77
N SER A 196 -16.38 4.14 -5.87
CA SER A 196 -15.10 3.45 -6.05
C SER A 196 -14.79 2.52 -4.86
N ARG A 197 -15.10 2.96 -3.64
CA ARG A 197 -14.98 2.14 -2.42
C ARG A 197 -15.95 0.97 -2.41
N ALA A 198 -17.21 1.18 -2.81
CA ALA A 198 -18.19 0.11 -2.92
C ALA A 198 -17.76 -0.96 -3.92
N LEU A 199 -17.24 -0.55 -5.09
CA LEU A 199 -16.68 -1.46 -6.08
C LEU A 199 -15.49 -2.26 -5.51
N ALA A 200 -14.57 -1.60 -4.83
CA ALA A 200 -13.43 -2.25 -4.19
C ALA A 200 -13.85 -3.26 -3.11
N PHE A 201 -14.91 -2.95 -2.35
CA PHE A 201 -15.46 -3.85 -1.33
C PHE A 201 -16.07 -5.13 -1.94
N VAL A 202 -16.90 -4.99 -2.98
CA VAL A 202 -17.53 -6.11 -3.68
C VAL A 202 -16.47 -7.07 -4.24
N ARG A 203 -15.48 -6.52 -4.94
CA ARG A 203 -14.40 -7.30 -5.56
C ARG A 203 -13.57 -8.05 -4.53
N ARG A 204 -13.24 -7.38 -3.43
CA ARG A 204 -12.51 -8.00 -2.31
C ARG A 204 -13.30 -9.14 -1.70
N SER A 205 -14.58 -8.93 -1.41
CA SER A 205 -15.47 -9.94 -0.84
C SER A 205 -15.57 -11.18 -1.72
N ALA A 206 -15.70 -11.00 -3.03
CA ALA A 206 -15.70 -12.12 -3.99
C ALA A 206 -14.35 -12.84 -4.08
N SER A 207 -13.26 -12.11 -3.83
CA SER A 207 -11.88 -12.60 -3.97
C SER A 207 -11.26 -13.16 -2.70
N LEU A 208 -11.99 -13.22 -1.57
CA LEU A 208 -11.41 -13.74 -0.33
C LEU A 208 -11.09 -15.23 -0.46
N PRO A 209 -9.97 -15.70 0.10
CA PRO A 209 -9.62 -17.12 0.11
C PRO A 209 -10.40 -17.93 1.18
N VAL A 210 -11.32 -17.29 1.90
CA VAL A 210 -12.21 -17.82 2.94
C VAL A 210 -13.63 -17.29 2.71
N GLY A 211 -14.63 -17.82 3.43
CA GLY A 211 -15.98 -17.23 3.47
C GLY A 211 -15.98 -15.83 4.12
N VAL A 212 -16.95 -14.97 3.77
CA VAL A 212 -17.03 -13.60 4.29
C VAL A 212 -17.33 -13.59 5.79
N ARG A 213 -18.14 -14.54 6.30
CA ARG A 213 -18.43 -14.66 7.74
C ARG A 213 -17.16 -15.03 8.50
N GLU A 214 -16.44 -16.04 8.02
CA GLU A 214 -15.15 -16.46 8.58
C GLU A 214 -14.13 -15.31 8.56
N ALA A 215 -14.03 -14.56 7.47
CA ALA A 215 -13.16 -13.39 7.39
C ALA A 215 -13.52 -12.30 8.42
N ARG A 216 -14.82 -12.04 8.64
CA ARG A 216 -15.30 -11.09 9.66
C ARG A 216 -14.93 -11.56 11.05
N GLU A 217 -15.20 -12.82 11.37
CA GLU A 217 -14.88 -13.41 12.67
C GLU A 217 -13.37 -13.33 12.93
N ILE A 218 -12.55 -13.73 11.96
CA ILE A 218 -11.09 -13.64 12.07
C ILE A 218 -10.63 -12.17 12.16
N ALA A 219 -11.21 -11.25 11.40
CA ALA A 219 -10.87 -9.84 11.49
C ALA A 219 -11.22 -9.26 12.87
N ASP A 220 -12.38 -9.60 13.44
CA ASP A 220 -12.77 -9.22 14.80
C ASP A 220 -11.85 -9.83 15.86
N ILE A 221 -11.25 -10.99 15.55
CA ILE A 221 -10.27 -11.67 16.41
C ILE A 221 -8.89 -11.02 16.34
N LEU A 222 -8.47 -10.62 15.14
CA LEU A 222 -7.14 -10.04 14.87
C LEU A 222 -7.08 -8.53 15.15
N HIS A 223 -8.23 -7.84 15.07
CA HIS A 223 -8.39 -6.39 15.16
C HIS A 223 -9.46 -6.04 16.20
N ASP A 224 -9.20 -6.41 17.46
CA ASP A 224 -10.09 -6.18 18.61
C ASP A 224 -9.82 -4.86 19.34
N GLY A 225 -8.90 -4.02 18.84
CA GLY A 225 -8.66 -2.68 19.35
C GLY A 225 -9.84 -1.73 19.08
N ASP A 226 -10.09 -0.84 20.05
CA ASP A 226 -11.04 0.27 19.92
C ASP A 226 -10.37 1.53 19.32
N ASP A 227 -9.45 1.36 18.36
CA ASP A 227 -8.94 2.46 17.51
C ASP A 227 -9.58 2.48 16.13
N GLU A 228 -9.46 3.65 15.46
CA GLU A 228 -9.89 3.83 14.08
C GLU A 228 -9.18 2.89 13.10
N VAL A 229 -7.96 2.41 13.41
CA VAL A 229 -7.21 1.51 12.52
C VAL A 229 -7.87 0.13 12.51
N ASP A 230 -8.08 -0.47 13.67
CA ASP A 230 -8.76 -1.77 13.79
C ASP A 230 -10.21 -1.70 13.34
N LEU A 231 -10.91 -0.59 13.61
CA LEU A 231 -12.23 -0.32 13.03
C LEU A 231 -12.17 -0.26 11.49
N SER A 232 -11.15 0.40 10.91
CA SER A 232 -11.00 0.48 9.46
C SER A 232 -10.69 -0.87 8.82
N VAL A 233 -9.96 -1.75 9.50
CA VAL A 233 -9.67 -3.11 9.02
C VAL A 233 -10.91 -4.00 9.12
N ARG A 234 -11.65 -3.95 10.24
CA ARG A 234 -12.94 -4.65 10.38
C ARG A 234 -13.95 -4.18 9.34
N ALA A 235 -13.95 -2.88 9.03
CA ALA A 235 -14.83 -2.31 8.01
C ALA A 235 -14.64 -2.95 6.63
N LEU A 236 -13.46 -3.49 6.32
CA LEU A 236 -13.15 -4.13 5.03
C LEU A 236 -13.98 -5.39 4.76
N PHE A 237 -14.48 -6.03 5.82
CA PHE A 237 -15.23 -7.28 5.74
C PHE A 237 -16.69 -7.09 6.16
N ARG A 238 -17.08 -5.89 6.59
CA ARG A 238 -18.42 -5.60 7.11
C ARG A 238 -19.23 -4.76 6.11
N PRO A 239 -20.28 -5.31 5.47
CA PRO A 239 -21.04 -4.62 4.43
C PRO A 239 -21.61 -3.27 4.86
N ASN A 240 -22.12 -3.15 6.09
CA ASN A 240 -22.72 -1.90 6.57
C ASN A 240 -21.67 -0.79 6.73
N MET A 241 -20.45 -1.12 7.13
CA MET A 241 -19.37 -0.14 7.29
C MET A 241 -18.78 0.23 5.92
N ALA A 242 -18.49 -0.78 5.08
CA ALA A 242 -17.90 -0.55 3.76
C ALA A 242 -18.81 0.24 2.81
N LEU A 243 -20.13 0.04 2.89
CA LEU A 243 -21.11 0.72 2.03
C LEU A 243 -21.68 2.01 2.66
N GLY A 244 -21.29 2.36 3.88
CA GLY A 244 -21.70 3.58 4.57
C GLY A 244 -21.46 4.86 3.76
N PRO A 245 -20.28 5.06 3.14
CA PRO A 245 -20.03 6.22 2.29
C PRO A 245 -20.98 6.31 1.09
N LEU A 246 -21.34 5.18 0.47
CA LEU A 246 -22.29 5.16 -0.65
C LEU A 246 -23.71 5.46 -0.17
N ALA A 247 -24.07 5.04 1.04
CA ALA A 247 -25.35 5.39 1.66
C ALA A 247 -25.42 6.90 1.93
N ALA A 248 -24.36 7.49 2.50
CA ALA A 248 -24.28 8.93 2.71
C ALA A 248 -24.34 9.72 1.39
N ALA A 249 -23.67 9.22 0.34
CA ALA A 249 -23.74 9.81 -1.00
C ALA A 249 -25.17 9.77 -1.59
N ALA A 250 -25.93 8.71 -1.29
CA ALA A 250 -27.33 8.58 -1.72
C ALA A 250 -28.24 9.66 -1.10
N ASP A 251 -27.91 10.11 0.11
CA ASP A 251 -28.66 11.16 0.80
C ASP A 251 -28.19 12.56 0.37
N LEU A 252 -26.90 12.72 0.09
CA LEU A 252 -26.31 13.97 -0.40
C LEU A 252 -26.79 14.37 -1.80
N VAL A 253 -27.05 13.38 -2.66
CA VAL A 253 -27.45 13.60 -4.06
C VAL A 253 -28.75 12.82 -4.36
N PRO A 254 -29.93 13.37 -3.98
CA PRO A 254 -31.21 12.67 -4.05
C PRO A 254 -31.57 12.15 -5.44
N GLU A 255 -31.15 12.86 -6.51
CA GLU A 255 -31.36 12.46 -7.92
C GLU A 255 -30.88 11.04 -8.22
N PHE A 256 -29.78 10.61 -7.61
CA PHE A 256 -29.21 9.28 -7.79
C PHE A 256 -29.37 8.37 -6.55
N GLY A 257 -30.11 8.83 -5.53
CA GLY A 257 -30.21 8.18 -4.24
C GLY A 257 -30.88 6.81 -4.31
N ASP A 258 -31.92 6.65 -5.14
CA ASP A 258 -32.65 5.38 -5.27
C ASP A 258 -31.82 4.31 -5.96
N GLU A 259 -31.03 4.70 -6.97
CA GLU A 259 -30.09 3.82 -7.65
C GLU A 259 -28.95 3.38 -6.72
N ALA A 260 -28.37 4.33 -5.96
CA ALA A 260 -27.37 4.02 -4.95
C ALA A 260 -27.92 3.04 -3.88
N ARG A 261 -29.13 3.28 -3.37
CA ARG A 261 -29.80 2.39 -2.39
C ARG A 261 -30.12 1.02 -2.97
N ARG A 262 -30.52 0.94 -4.25
CA ARG A 262 -30.72 -0.33 -4.98
C ARG A 262 -29.42 -1.12 -5.02
N LEU A 263 -28.32 -0.49 -5.43
CA LEU A 263 -27.01 -1.14 -5.52
C LEU A 263 -26.50 -1.59 -4.15
N ILE A 264 -26.67 -0.80 -3.10
CA ILE A 264 -26.33 -1.20 -1.73
C ILE A 264 -27.07 -2.49 -1.33
N ARG A 265 -28.37 -2.60 -1.62
CA ARG A 265 -29.14 -3.82 -1.33
C ARG A 265 -28.64 -5.02 -2.13
N GLU A 266 -28.40 -4.84 -3.42
CA GLU A 266 -27.92 -5.93 -4.29
C GLU A 266 -26.53 -6.43 -3.85
N ILE A 267 -25.62 -5.53 -3.49
CA ILE A 267 -24.31 -5.87 -2.96
C ILE A 267 -24.44 -6.67 -1.66
N LYS A 268 -25.27 -6.22 -0.71
CA LYS A 268 -25.49 -6.93 0.56
C LYS A 268 -25.99 -8.35 0.33
N THR A 269 -26.98 -8.54 -0.55
CA THR A 269 -27.50 -9.87 -0.89
C THR A 269 -26.41 -10.80 -1.43
N ARG A 270 -25.54 -10.29 -2.31
CA ARG A 270 -24.44 -11.08 -2.87
C ARG A 270 -23.37 -11.42 -1.84
N VAL A 271 -23.01 -10.47 -0.99
CA VAL A 271 -22.04 -10.71 0.08
C VAL A 271 -22.55 -11.75 1.08
N THR A 272 -23.84 -11.71 1.44
CA THR A 272 -24.47 -12.75 2.27
C THR A 272 -24.42 -14.13 1.59
N ALA A 273 -24.58 -14.21 0.27
CA ALA A 273 -24.46 -15.47 -0.46
C ALA A 273 -23.03 -16.06 -0.42
N TRP A 274 -22.03 -15.28 0.00
CA TRP A 274 -20.64 -15.72 0.16
C TRP A 274 -20.20 -15.84 1.63
N ASP A 275 -21.15 -15.87 2.57
CA ASP A 275 -20.82 -15.93 4.00
C ASP A 275 -20.00 -17.18 4.35
N GLU A 276 -20.39 -18.34 3.82
CA GLU A 276 -19.69 -19.60 4.06
C GLU A 276 -18.54 -19.86 3.08
N GLU A 277 -18.74 -19.54 1.80
CA GLU A 277 -17.82 -19.89 0.72
C GLU A 277 -17.88 -18.82 -0.38
N THR A 278 -16.74 -18.25 -0.73
CA THR A 278 -16.62 -17.34 -1.88
C THR A 278 -16.29 -18.12 -3.15
N PRO A 279 -16.46 -17.52 -4.35
CA PRO A 279 -16.03 -18.14 -5.60
C PRO A 279 -14.55 -18.52 -5.59
N ILE A 280 -13.70 -17.68 -5.00
CA ILE A 280 -12.26 -17.93 -4.91
C ILE A 280 -11.92 -18.99 -3.87
N SER A 281 -12.53 -18.97 -2.68
CA SER A 281 -12.26 -19.98 -1.65
C SER A 281 -12.63 -21.39 -2.15
N ALA A 282 -13.76 -21.52 -2.85
CA ALA A 282 -14.20 -22.78 -3.43
C ALA A 282 -13.21 -23.29 -4.50
N LYS A 283 -12.74 -22.39 -5.36
CA LYS A 283 -11.78 -22.73 -6.41
C LYS A 283 -10.41 -23.08 -5.83
N LEU A 284 -9.94 -22.33 -4.84
CA LEU A 284 -8.69 -22.59 -4.15
C LEU A 284 -8.71 -23.95 -3.45
N ALA A 285 -9.81 -24.28 -2.76
CA ALA A 285 -10.01 -25.59 -2.15
C ALA A 285 -9.98 -26.73 -3.19
N SER A 286 -10.55 -26.50 -4.38
CA SER A 286 -10.49 -27.47 -5.49
C SER A 286 -9.07 -27.65 -6.04
N ILE A 287 -8.32 -26.56 -6.25
CA ILE A 287 -6.93 -26.59 -6.75
C ILE A 287 -6.01 -27.28 -5.76
N LEU A 288 -6.13 -26.96 -4.47
CA LEU A 288 -5.25 -27.48 -3.42
C LEU A 288 -5.53 -28.95 -3.04
N LYS A 289 -6.55 -29.59 -3.62
CA LYS A 289 -6.71 -31.05 -3.59
C LYS A 289 -5.66 -31.76 -4.45
N ASP A 290 -5.15 -31.11 -5.49
CA ASP A 290 -4.07 -31.65 -6.31
C ASP A 290 -2.73 -31.49 -5.60
N ASN A 291 -2.04 -32.60 -5.36
CA ASN A 291 -0.72 -32.64 -4.72
C ASN A 291 0.37 -31.87 -5.48
N ALA A 292 0.24 -31.71 -6.81
CA ALA A 292 1.17 -30.92 -7.61
C ALA A 292 1.06 -29.42 -7.29
N TRP A 293 -0.15 -28.94 -7.01
CA TRP A 293 -0.41 -27.56 -6.62
C TRP A 293 -0.21 -27.36 -5.11
N ASN A 294 -0.66 -28.28 -4.27
CA ASN A 294 -0.44 -28.24 -2.83
C ASN A 294 0.93 -28.81 -2.44
N SER A 295 2.01 -28.08 -2.74
CA SER A 295 3.39 -28.54 -2.52
C SER A 295 4.29 -27.44 -1.97
N ILE A 296 5.40 -27.81 -1.34
CA ILE A 296 6.43 -26.87 -0.85
C ILE A 296 7.12 -26.07 -1.98
N THR A 297 6.96 -26.50 -3.23
CA THR A 297 7.49 -25.82 -4.43
C THR A 297 6.50 -24.83 -5.05
N THR A 298 5.29 -24.76 -4.49
CA THR A 298 4.25 -23.84 -4.92
C THR A 298 4.18 -22.64 -3.96
N THR A 299 4.04 -21.45 -4.53
CA THR A 299 3.76 -20.23 -3.76
C THR A 299 2.33 -19.77 -4.04
N LEU A 300 1.56 -19.51 -2.98
CA LEU A 300 0.24 -18.87 -3.04
C LEU A 300 0.41 -17.38 -2.71
N ILE A 301 0.05 -16.52 -3.65
CA ILE A 301 0.08 -15.06 -3.53
C ILE A 301 -1.34 -14.56 -3.27
N ILE A 302 -1.51 -13.87 -2.15
CA ILE A 302 -2.76 -13.22 -1.73
C ILE A 302 -2.60 -11.70 -1.97
N PRO A 303 -3.66 -10.97 -2.37
CA PRO A 303 -3.50 -9.64 -2.96
C PRO A 303 -2.93 -8.60 -1.98
N ASP A 304 -3.23 -8.74 -0.70
CA ASP A 304 -2.77 -7.85 0.34
C ASP A 304 -2.50 -8.59 1.65
N ARG A 305 -1.69 -7.96 2.50
CA ARG A 305 -1.24 -8.52 3.76
C ARG A 305 -2.40 -8.81 4.72
N ARG A 306 -3.41 -7.94 4.82
CA ARG A 306 -4.54 -8.10 5.75
C ARG A 306 -5.37 -9.32 5.37
N THR A 307 -5.65 -9.50 4.08
CA THR A 307 -6.32 -10.69 3.56
C THR A 307 -5.46 -11.94 3.75
N ALA A 308 -4.13 -11.84 3.62
CA ALA A 308 -3.22 -12.96 3.86
C ALA A 308 -3.23 -13.41 5.32
N ASP A 309 -3.26 -12.46 6.26
CA ASP A 309 -3.34 -12.74 7.69
C ASP A 309 -4.64 -13.44 8.07
N ILE A 310 -5.75 -13.03 7.45
CA ILE A 310 -7.05 -13.68 7.63
C ILE A 310 -6.98 -15.13 7.15
N TYR A 311 -6.43 -15.36 5.96
CA TYR A 311 -6.29 -16.72 5.46
C TYR A 311 -5.39 -17.59 6.33
N LEU A 312 -4.25 -17.06 6.77
CA LEU A 312 -3.30 -17.77 7.64
C LEU A 312 -3.88 -18.09 9.02
N SER A 313 -4.90 -17.34 9.46
CA SER A 313 -5.60 -17.55 10.72
C SER A 313 -6.82 -18.48 10.59
N SER A 314 -7.18 -18.88 9.38
CA SER A 314 -8.26 -19.82 9.09
C SER A 314 -7.78 -21.27 9.16
N ASP A 315 -8.65 -22.17 9.60
CA ASP A 315 -8.41 -23.61 9.58
C ASP A 315 -8.14 -24.14 8.16
N ARG A 316 -8.64 -23.44 7.13
CA ARG A 316 -8.41 -23.78 5.72
C ARG A 316 -6.92 -23.73 5.33
N ALA A 317 -6.09 -22.97 6.05
CA ALA A 317 -4.66 -22.91 5.82
C ALA A 317 -3.89 -24.11 6.42
N LEU A 318 -4.46 -24.85 7.37
CA LEU A 318 -3.75 -25.92 8.11
C LEU A 318 -3.30 -27.09 7.20
N GLY A 319 -4.06 -27.38 6.13
CA GLY A 319 -3.75 -28.44 5.17
C GLY A 319 -2.89 -27.98 3.98
N VAL A 320 -2.47 -26.71 3.96
CA VAL A 320 -1.75 -26.11 2.85
C VAL A 320 -0.24 -26.24 3.05
N ARG A 321 0.41 -26.95 2.14
CA ARG A 321 1.86 -27.14 2.08
C ARG A 321 2.57 -26.08 1.24
N CYS A 322 1.81 -25.21 0.57
CA CYS A 322 2.33 -24.09 -0.19
C CYS A 322 2.93 -23.04 0.74
N GLN A 323 3.89 -22.27 0.23
CA GLN A 323 4.27 -21.03 0.90
C GLN A 323 3.23 -19.96 0.60
N ILE A 324 2.69 -19.30 1.62
CA ILE A 324 1.68 -18.26 1.49
C ILE A 324 2.34 -16.90 1.69
N LEU A 325 2.22 -16.01 0.71
CA LEU A 325 2.79 -14.66 0.73
C LEU A 325 1.76 -13.64 0.24
N ASP A 326 2.01 -12.37 0.52
CA ASP A 326 1.33 -11.27 -0.15
C ASP A 326 2.07 -10.86 -1.44
N VAL A 327 1.51 -9.92 -2.20
CA VAL A 327 2.14 -9.41 -3.44
C VAL A 327 3.52 -8.80 -3.18
N ARG A 328 3.76 -8.21 -1.99
CA ARG A 328 5.08 -7.66 -1.64
C ARG A 328 6.14 -8.75 -1.48
N GLY A 329 5.77 -9.88 -0.87
CA GLY A 329 6.65 -11.04 -0.73
C GLY A 329 6.98 -11.74 -2.06
N LEU A 330 6.20 -11.51 -3.13
CA LEU A 330 6.44 -12.13 -4.44
C LEU A 330 7.80 -11.73 -5.03
N THR A 331 8.14 -10.44 -5.03
CA THR A 331 9.39 -9.94 -5.61
C THR A 331 10.61 -10.55 -4.90
N GLU A 332 10.59 -10.57 -3.57
CA GLU A 332 11.65 -11.18 -2.76
C GLU A 332 11.75 -12.70 -2.98
N ARG A 333 10.61 -13.36 -3.19
CA ARG A 333 10.60 -14.79 -3.46
C ARG A 333 11.25 -15.11 -4.80
N LEU A 334 10.93 -14.35 -5.85
CA LEU A 334 11.46 -14.55 -7.20
C LEU A 334 12.98 -14.33 -7.27
N THR A 335 13.57 -13.60 -6.32
CA THR A 335 15.03 -13.38 -6.25
C THR A 335 15.76 -14.39 -5.34
N SER A 336 15.13 -14.85 -4.26
CA SER A 336 15.79 -15.68 -3.23
C SER A 336 15.66 -17.19 -3.44
N LYS A 337 14.48 -17.68 -3.82
CA LYS A 337 14.19 -19.12 -4.00
C LYS A 337 13.08 -19.31 -5.02
N LEU A 338 13.35 -20.06 -6.07
CA LEU A 338 12.46 -20.17 -7.22
C LEU A 338 11.29 -21.12 -6.95
N PRO A 339 10.05 -20.63 -6.93
CA PRO A 339 8.90 -21.51 -6.93
C PRO A 339 8.75 -22.14 -8.32
N THR A 340 8.42 -23.43 -8.37
CA THR A 340 8.08 -24.10 -9.62
C THR A 340 6.72 -23.62 -10.13
N ARG A 341 5.80 -23.33 -9.21
CA ARG A 341 4.42 -22.91 -9.49
C ARG A 341 4.02 -21.73 -8.63
N ILE A 342 3.21 -20.83 -9.19
CA ILE A 342 2.61 -19.73 -8.44
C ILE A 342 1.11 -19.75 -8.66
N VAL A 343 0.33 -19.62 -7.58
CA VAL A 343 -1.11 -19.33 -7.64
C VAL A 343 -1.29 -17.91 -7.13
N VAL A 344 -1.89 -17.04 -7.94
CA VAL A 344 -2.18 -15.65 -7.57
C VAL A 344 -3.67 -15.49 -7.37
N VAL A 345 -4.08 -15.07 -6.18
CA VAL A 345 -5.46 -14.69 -5.86
C VAL A 345 -5.58 -13.17 -5.98
N GLY A 346 -6.61 -12.69 -6.68
CA GLY A 346 -6.89 -11.26 -6.79
C GLY A 346 -5.77 -10.48 -7.49
N THR A 347 -5.38 -10.91 -8.69
CA THR A 347 -4.22 -10.37 -9.41
C THR A 347 -4.27 -8.84 -9.54
N THR A 348 -3.16 -8.17 -9.17
CA THR A 348 -3.01 -6.70 -9.20
C THR A 348 -1.93 -6.28 -10.22
N PRO A 349 -1.85 -4.98 -10.60
CA PRO A 349 -0.76 -4.48 -11.45
C PRO A 349 0.63 -4.77 -10.88
N ASP A 350 0.76 -4.78 -9.56
CA ASP A 350 2.04 -5.05 -8.89
C ASP A 350 2.49 -6.49 -9.11
N VAL A 351 1.55 -7.45 -9.25
CA VAL A 351 1.88 -8.83 -9.65
C VAL A 351 2.42 -8.87 -11.07
N ILE A 352 1.85 -8.10 -12.02
CA ILE A 352 2.37 -8.00 -13.40
C ILE A 352 3.81 -7.45 -13.37
N ARG A 353 4.00 -6.34 -12.64
CA ARG A 353 5.29 -5.67 -12.50
C ARG A 353 6.35 -6.54 -11.82
N ALA A 354 5.96 -7.49 -10.97
CA ALA A 354 6.87 -8.45 -10.36
C ALA A 354 7.16 -9.66 -11.28
N LEU A 355 6.16 -10.23 -11.93
CA LEU A 355 6.29 -11.48 -12.70
C LEU A 355 6.95 -11.28 -14.07
N LEU A 356 6.54 -10.26 -14.83
CA LEU A 356 7.03 -10.09 -16.21
C LEU A 356 8.55 -9.87 -16.29
N PRO A 357 9.16 -8.97 -15.49
CA PRO A 357 10.60 -8.76 -15.52
C PRO A 357 11.39 -9.75 -14.65
N ALA A 358 10.76 -10.78 -14.06
CA ALA A 358 11.47 -11.73 -13.21
C ALA A 358 12.60 -12.43 -13.98
N PRO A 359 13.88 -12.29 -13.59
CA PRO A 359 15.00 -12.85 -14.35
C PRO A 359 14.92 -14.37 -14.45
N VAL A 360 14.40 -15.00 -13.40
CA VAL A 360 14.12 -16.43 -13.38
C VAL A 360 12.64 -16.66 -13.16
N ALA A 361 12.06 -17.49 -14.00
CA ALA A 361 10.62 -17.66 -14.13
C ALA A 361 10.12 -18.92 -13.42
N PRO A 362 8.94 -18.87 -12.77
CA PRO A 362 8.19 -20.08 -12.46
C PRO A 362 7.78 -20.78 -13.76
N GLN A 363 7.65 -22.11 -13.71
CA GLN A 363 7.19 -22.87 -14.88
C GLN A 363 5.73 -22.57 -15.20
N ARG A 364 4.88 -22.45 -14.16
CA ARG A 364 3.44 -22.22 -14.29
C ARG A 364 2.95 -21.16 -13.31
N VAL A 365 2.10 -20.27 -13.80
CA VAL A 365 1.40 -19.26 -12.99
C VAL A 365 -0.10 -19.39 -13.24
N LEU A 366 -0.86 -19.62 -12.18
CA LEU A 366 -2.31 -19.64 -12.21
C LEU A 366 -2.86 -18.33 -11.62
N LEU A 367 -3.59 -17.57 -12.43
CA LEU A 367 -4.24 -16.33 -12.04
C LEU A 367 -5.70 -16.60 -11.70
N LEU A 368 -6.06 -16.38 -10.44
CA LEU A 368 -7.42 -16.46 -9.95
C LEU A 368 -7.92 -15.04 -9.66
N GLY A 369 -9.09 -14.70 -10.17
CA GLY A 369 -9.63 -13.38 -9.94
C GLY A 369 -11.02 -13.16 -10.50
N ASP A 370 -11.46 -11.93 -10.35
CA ASP A 370 -12.73 -11.44 -10.83
C ASP A 370 -12.62 -10.84 -12.24
N ALA A 371 -13.71 -10.84 -13.00
CA ALA A 371 -13.71 -10.36 -14.39
C ALA A 371 -13.42 -8.86 -14.52
N ALA A 372 -13.67 -8.07 -13.47
CA ALA A 372 -13.44 -6.62 -13.43
C ALA A 372 -11.95 -6.32 -13.29
N GLY A 373 -11.30 -6.98 -12.32
CA GLY A 373 -9.87 -6.89 -12.10
C GLY A 373 -9.05 -7.22 -13.34
N ILE A 374 -9.55 -8.11 -14.21
CA ILE A 374 -8.82 -8.61 -15.36
C ILE A 374 -8.84 -7.69 -16.57
N ALA A 375 -9.96 -7.02 -16.85
CA ALA A 375 -10.01 -6.00 -17.92
C ALA A 375 -8.90 -4.95 -17.72
N LEU A 376 -8.69 -4.66 -16.46
CA LEU A 376 -7.77 -3.69 -15.98
C LEU A 376 -6.31 -4.20 -15.88
N LEU A 377 -6.10 -5.52 -15.81
CA LEU A 377 -4.78 -6.14 -15.99
C LEU A 377 -4.40 -6.16 -17.48
N LEU A 378 -5.35 -6.51 -18.36
CA LEU A 378 -5.17 -6.41 -19.81
C LEU A 378 -4.79 -4.97 -20.20
N ALA A 379 -5.37 -3.98 -19.51
CA ALA A 379 -5.05 -2.58 -19.72
C ALA A 379 -3.57 -2.27 -19.52
N GLU A 380 -3.01 -2.79 -18.41
CA GLU A 380 -1.59 -2.65 -18.01
C GLU A 380 -0.63 -3.45 -18.90
N ILE A 381 -1.05 -4.64 -19.35
CA ILE A 381 -0.24 -5.52 -20.19
C ILE A 381 -0.11 -4.96 -21.62
N ALA A 382 -1.14 -4.27 -22.13
CA ALA A 382 -1.20 -3.88 -23.53
C ALA A 382 -0.08 -2.91 -23.99
N PRO A 383 0.38 -1.92 -23.20
CA PRO A 383 1.59 -1.16 -23.54
C PRO A 383 2.87 -2.00 -23.49
N ILE A 384 2.97 -2.94 -22.56
CA ILE A 384 4.16 -3.78 -22.35
C ILE A 384 4.41 -4.67 -23.57
N SER A 385 3.36 -5.20 -24.19
CA SER A 385 3.48 -6.07 -25.37
C SER A 385 3.86 -5.34 -26.66
N ARG A 386 3.67 -4.00 -26.74
CA ARG A 386 3.86 -3.23 -27.99
C ARG A 386 4.99 -2.20 -27.96
N ILE A 387 5.36 -1.69 -26.78
CA ILE A 387 6.38 -0.64 -26.67
C ILE A 387 7.78 -1.27 -26.80
N PRO A 388 8.63 -0.80 -27.74
CA PRO A 388 9.94 -1.41 -28.00
C PRO A 388 10.86 -1.50 -26.78
N GLY A 389 10.76 -0.54 -25.84
CA GLY A 389 11.55 -0.55 -24.60
C GLY A 389 11.28 -1.76 -23.69
N PHE A 390 10.19 -2.50 -23.91
CA PHE A 390 9.83 -3.70 -23.15
C PHE A 390 9.94 -4.99 -23.97
N ALA A 391 10.60 -4.96 -25.12
CA ALA A 391 10.69 -6.09 -26.04
C ALA A 391 11.11 -7.42 -25.38
N ALA A 392 12.05 -7.38 -24.43
CA ALA A 392 12.53 -8.58 -23.74
C ALA A 392 11.42 -9.34 -23.00
N ILE A 393 10.42 -8.64 -22.44
CA ILE A 393 9.32 -9.25 -21.68
C ILE A 393 8.01 -9.34 -22.48
N ALA A 394 8.01 -8.92 -23.76
CA ALA A 394 6.82 -8.83 -24.58
C ALA A 394 6.15 -10.20 -24.80
N GLU A 395 6.94 -11.28 -24.95
CA GLU A 395 6.39 -12.63 -25.11
C GLU A 395 5.63 -13.09 -23.86
N ARG A 396 6.17 -12.85 -22.66
CA ARG A 396 5.48 -13.13 -21.39
C ARG A 396 4.21 -12.30 -21.26
N ALA A 397 4.24 -11.02 -21.65
CA ALA A 397 3.08 -10.14 -21.67
C ALA A 397 1.98 -10.69 -22.60
N CYS A 398 2.34 -11.12 -23.81
CA CYS A 398 1.42 -11.74 -24.76
C CYS A 398 0.83 -13.06 -24.22
N ALA A 399 1.66 -13.93 -23.63
CA ALA A 399 1.20 -15.18 -23.03
C ALA A 399 0.21 -14.95 -21.87
N MET A 400 0.49 -13.98 -21.00
CA MET A 400 -0.41 -13.60 -19.92
C MET A 400 -1.73 -13.03 -20.47
N SER A 401 -1.66 -12.15 -21.48
CA SER A 401 -2.85 -11.60 -22.14
C SER A 401 -3.75 -12.70 -22.73
N ALA A 402 -3.14 -13.67 -23.43
CA ALA A 402 -3.85 -14.79 -24.01
C ALA A 402 -4.50 -15.68 -22.95
N ALA A 403 -3.80 -15.96 -21.85
CA ALA A 403 -4.34 -16.72 -20.73
C ALA A 403 -5.55 -16.02 -20.08
N LEU A 404 -5.47 -14.71 -19.87
CA LEU A 404 -6.57 -13.91 -19.33
C LEU A 404 -7.79 -13.92 -20.27
N GLN A 405 -7.59 -13.76 -21.58
CA GLN A 405 -8.66 -13.86 -22.58
C GLN A 405 -9.31 -15.25 -22.56
N HIS A 406 -8.52 -16.32 -22.55
CA HIS A 406 -9.02 -17.69 -22.49
C HIS A 406 -9.78 -18.00 -21.20
N GLY A 407 -9.33 -17.43 -20.08
CA GLY A 407 -9.98 -17.56 -18.77
C GLY A 407 -11.37 -16.90 -18.69
N GLY A 408 -11.79 -16.12 -19.69
CA GLY A 408 -13.10 -15.44 -19.74
C GLY A 408 -13.04 -13.92 -19.58
N ALA A 409 -11.94 -13.26 -19.95
CA ALA A 409 -11.85 -11.80 -19.89
C ALA A 409 -12.83 -11.15 -20.85
N ASN A 410 -13.41 -10.01 -20.45
CA ASN A 410 -14.31 -9.22 -21.30
C ASN A 410 -13.73 -7.82 -21.51
N GLU A 411 -13.27 -7.56 -22.74
CA GLU A 411 -12.56 -6.34 -23.15
C GLU A 411 -13.44 -5.08 -23.14
N ARG A 412 -14.77 -5.22 -23.22
CA ARG A 412 -15.71 -4.08 -23.21
C ARG A 412 -15.78 -3.37 -21.85
N LEU A 413 -15.20 -3.97 -20.82
CA LEU A 413 -15.22 -3.51 -19.43
C LEU A 413 -14.04 -2.60 -19.06
N ASP A 414 -13.04 -2.49 -19.94
CA ASP A 414 -11.71 -1.89 -19.68
C ASP A 414 -11.77 -0.37 -19.38
N LEU A 415 -12.45 0.41 -20.22
CA LEU A 415 -12.33 1.89 -20.16
C LEU A 415 -13.01 2.53 -18.95
N ALA A 416 -14.13 1.98 -18.50
CA ALA A 416 -14.92 2.58 -17.43
C ALA A 416 -14.27 2.38 -16.07
N GLU A 417 -13.86 1.16 -15.74
CA GLU A 417 -13.24 0.86 -14.44
C GLU A 417 -11.86 1.49 -14.29
N ALA A 418 -11.10 1.63 -15.38
CA ALA A 418 -9.82 2.32 -15.34
C ALA A 418 -9.97 3.81 -14.95
N GLU A 419 -11.11 4.45 -15.23
CA GLU A 419 -11.44 5.79 -14.73
C GLU A 419 -11.68 5.84 -13.21
N PHE A 420 -11.97 4.71 -12.58
CA PHE A 420 -12.16 4.58 -11.12
C PHE A 420 -10.97 3.89 -10.44
N ARG A 421 -9.91 3.58 -11.20
CA ARG A 421 -8.63 3.09 -10.69
C ARG A 421 -7.81 4.21 -10.07
N VAL A 422 -8.29 4.67 -8.93
CA VAL A 422 -7.43 4.73 -7.77
C VAL A 422 -7.72 3.40 -7.09
N ALA A 423 -6.74 2.51 -6.96
CA ALA A 423 -6.84 1.54 -5.87
C ALA A 423 -7.16 2.43 -4.69
N ALA A 424 -8.40 2.39 -4.19
CA ALA A 424 -8.75 3.10 -2.99
C ALA A 424 -7.78 2.48 -1.99
N ALA A 425 -6.62 3.12 -1.83
CA ALA A 425 -5.87 3.11 -0.61
C ALA A 425 -7.01 3.38 0.35
N ILE A 426 -7.43 2.31 1.04
CA ILE A 426 -8.35 2.40 2.14
C ILE A 426 -7.76 3.56 2.90
N PRO A 427 -8.41 4.74 2.95
CA PRO A 427 -7.81 5.84 3.66
C PRO A 427 -7.53 5.23 5.00
N GLU A 428 -6.26 5.24 5.40
CA GLU A 428 -5.98 4.81 6.74
C GLU A 428 -6.94 5.62 7.60
N GLY A 429 -7.67 4.94 8.49
CA GLY A 429 -8.31 5.65 9.59
C GLY A 429 -7.29 6.59 10.23
N GLU A 430 -7.76 7.52 11.04
CA GLU A 430 -6.85 8.46 11.68
C GLU A 430 -5.61 7.75 12.24
N ILE A 431 -4.43 8.16 11.76
CA ILE A 431 -3.16 7.59 12.18
C ILE A 431 -2.87 8.16 13.57
N ASP A 432 -3.21 7.37 14.58
CA ASP A 432 -3.15 7.79 15.97
C ASP A 432 -1.74 7.57 16.57
N PHE A 433 -0.99 8.66 16.72
CA PHE A 433 0.29 8.72 17.42
C PHE A 433 0.17 9.11 18.89
N THR A 434 -1.04 9.10 19.45
CA THR A 434 -1.29 9.45 20.86
C THR A 434 -1.25 8.26 21.81
N ARG A 435 -1.34 7.01 21.31
CA ARG A 435 -1.42 5.81 22.15
C ARG A 435 -0.03 5.27 22.53
N SER A 436 0.15 4.99 23.82
CA SER A 436 1.30 4.28 24.40
C SER A 436 0.81 3.36 25.54
N GLY A 437 0.23 2.21 25.22
CA GLY A 437 -0.43 1.37 26.22
C GLY A 437 -1.88 1.81 26.48
N GLU A 438 -2.13 2.53 27.58
CA GLU A 438 -3.47 3.01 27.94
C GLU A 438 -3.96 4.18 27.06
N ALA A 439 -5.29 4.37 27.01
CA ALA A 439 -5.93 5.49 26.31
C ALA A 439 -5.47 6.83 26.90
N TYR A 440 -4.90 7.69 26.06
CA TYR A 440 -4.38 8.99 26.47
C TYR A 440 -5.54 9.95 26.82
N LYS A 441 -5.49 10.50 28.04
CA LYS A 441 -6.48 11.45 28.58
C LYS A 441 -5.88 12.86 28.61
N GLY A 442 -5.82 13.50 27.45
CA GLY A 442 -5.30 14.85 27.32
C GLY A 442 -5.69 15.46 25.97
N GLU A 443 -5.19 16.66 25.71
CA GLU A 443 -5.38 17.34 24.44
C GLU A 443 -4.73 16.54 23.29
N ILE A 444 -5.50 16.34 22.22
CA ILE A 444 -5.11 15.65 20.98
C ILE A 444 -5.22 16.64 19.83
N LEU A 445 -4.13 16.78 19.08
CA LEU A 445 -4.08 17.58 17.86
C LEU A 445 -4.38 16.68 16.66
N HIS A 446 -5.39 17.03 15.88
CA HIS A 446 -5.81 16.33 14.67
C HIS A 446 -5.34 17.10 13.44
N PHE A 447 -4.45 16.51 12.65
CA PHE A 447 -4.00 17.10 11.38
C PHE A 447 -4.70 16.43 10.21
N THR A 448 -5.27 17.23 9.32
CA THR A 448 -5.71 16.78 8.01
C THR A 448 -4.74 17.29 6.97
N THR A 449 -4.16 16.41 6.17
CA THR A 449 -3.21 16.78 5.12
C THR A 449 -3.89 17.03 3.77
N ALA A 450 -3.19 17.63 2.81
CA ALA A 450 -3.72 17.92 1.48
C ALA A 450 -4.10 16.66 0.68
N ARG A 451 -3.39 15.54 0.88
CA ARG A 451 -3.79 14.23 0.31
C ARG A 451 -4.86 13.50 1.13
N GLY A 452 -5.41 14.14 2.17
CA GLY A 452 -6.53 13.64 2.96
C GLY A 452 -6.16 12.67 4.09
N HIS A 453 -4.89 12.62 4.50
CA HIS A 453 -4.48 11.84 5.67
C HIS A 453 -4.97 12.53 6.93
N ARG A 454 -5.52 11.76 7.88
CA ARG A 454 -5.88 12.23 9.22
C ARG A 454 -4.86 11.69 10.20
N LEU A 455 -4.22 12.55 10.99
CA LEU A 455 -3.16 12.20 11.94
C LEU A 455 -3.53 12.74 13.33
N ALA A 456 -3.40 11.94 14.38
CA ALA A 456 -3.59 12.41 15.74
C ALA A 456 -2.26 12.42 16.50
N TYR A 457 -1.90 13.57 17.08
CA TYR A 457 -0.67 13.77 17.85
C TYR A 457 -0.97 14.29 19.25
N ARG A 458 -0.11 13.94 20.22
CA ARG A 458 -0.06 14.69 21.48
C ARG A 458 0.61 16.05 21.18
N PRO A 459 0.24 17.14 21.86
CA PRO A 459 0.88 18.44 21.69
C PRO A 459 2.41 18.46 21.86
N THR A 460 2.96 17.49 22.59
CA THR A 460 4.40 17.33 22.82
C THR A 460 5.05 16.26 21.94
N SER A 461 4.26 15.54 21.13
CA SER A 461 4.80 14.57 20.17
C SER A 461 5.68 15.28 19.15
N ASP A 462 6.75 14.61 18.77
CA ASP A 462 7.64 15.08 17.72
C ASP A 462 7.04 14.78 16.35
N VAL A 463 7.06 15.79 15.49
CA VAL A 463 6.66 15.73 14.09
C VAL A 463 7.89 16.06 13.26
N LEU A 464 8.11 15.30 12.19
CA LEU A 464 9.19 15.57 11.25
C LEU A 464 8.69 16.58 10.21
N GLU A 465 9.08 17.83 10.40
CA GLU A 465 8.82 18.91 9.48
C GLU A 465 9.88 18.91 8.37
N TYR A 466 9.43 19.04 7.13
CA TYR A 466 10.29 19.10 5.97
C TYR A 466 10.81 20.51 5.77
N SER A 467 12.12 20.67 5.88
CA SER A 467 12.81 21.95 5.72
C SER A 467 13.59 21.96 4.40
N PRO A 468 13.01 22.52 3.31
CA PRO A 468 13.65 22.53 2.00
C PRO A 468 14.86 23.49 2.00
N GLY A 469 16.06 22.96 2.18
CA GLY A 469 17.30 23.72 2.02
C GLY A 469 18.43 23.37 2.99
N GLU A 470 18.18 22.49 3.96
CA GLU A 470 19.17 22.08 4.96
C GLU A 470 19.91 20.79 4.57
N THR A 471 21.06 20.54 5.22
CA THR A 471 21.89 19.34 5.03
C THR A 471 21.13 18.07 5.46
N ARG A 472 20.21 18.19 6.43
CA ARG A 472 19.23 17.17 6.80
C ARG A 472 17.83 17.70 6.44
N PRO A 473 17.06 17.03 5.57
CA PRO A 473 15.80 17.58 5.05
C PRO A 473 14.64 17.60 6.06
N PHE A 474 14.87 17.10 7.27
CA PHE A 474 13.88 17.01 8.32
C PHE A 474 14.38 17.69 9.58
N GLU A 475 13.49 18.46 10.20
CA GLU A 475 13.66 19.05 11.51
C GLU A 475 12.65 18.46 12.50
N ARG A 476 13.03 18.46 13.77
CA ARG A 476 12.17 17.98 14.85
C ARG A 476 11.35 19.15 15.37
N THR A 477 10.06 19.16 15.07
CA THR A 477 9.14 20.20 15.54
C THR A 477 8.07 19.56 16.43
N HIS A 478 7.66 20.22 17.51
CA HIS A 478 6.56 19.69 18.32
C HIS A 478 5.24 19.85 17.57
N ALA A 479 4.32 18.90 17.73
CA ALA A 479 3.03 18.93 17.06
C ALA A 479 2.26 20.26 17.29
N ARG A 480 2.38 20.87 18.47
CA ARG A 480 1.76 22.17 18.77
C ARG A 480 2.28 23.35 17.95
N ASP A 481 3.50 23.23 17.42
CA ASP A 481 4.21 24.30 16.71
C ASP A 481 4.01 24.19 15.19
N ILE A 482 3.45 23.07 14.70
CA ILE A 482 3.08 22.83 13.30
C ILE A 482 1.91 23.73 12.91
N LYS A 483 2.00 24.33 11.74
CA LYS A 483 1.01 25.24 11.16
C LYS A 483 0.46 24.70 9.85
N ARG A 484 -0.70 25.24 9.46
CA ARG A 484 -1.26 25.02 8.12
C ARG A 484 -0.28 25.51 7.06
N GLY A 485 -0.05 24.69 6.05
CA GLY A 485 0.91 24.93 4.97
C GLY A 485 2.29 24.33 5.21
N ASP A 486 2.58 23.87 6.43
CA ASP A 486 3.84 23.18 6.71
C ASP A 486 3.81 21.79 6.06
N ARG A 487 4.97 21.34 5.58
CA ARG A 487 5.12 20.02 4.98
C ARG A 487 5.68 19.08 6.03
N ILE A 488 4.99 17.98 6.29
CA ILE A 488 5.40 17.01 7.31
C ILE A 488 5.56 15.63 6.68
N LEU A 489 6.36 14.77 7.32
CA LEU A 489 6.41 13.37 6.96
C LEU A 489 5.14 12.65 7.43
N VAL A 490 4.40 12.06 6.51
CA VAL A 490 3.23 11.22 6.82
C VAL A 490 3.66 9.76 6.93
N LEU A 491 3.61 9.20 8.13
CA LEU A 491 3.94 7.79 8.38
C LEU A 491 2.74 6.87 8.13
N ASP A 492 2.27 6.84 6.87
CA ASP A 492 1.23 5.91 6.43
C ASP A 492 1.75 4.45 6.37
N ALA A 493 0.90 3.43 6.19
CA ALA A 493 1.37 2.04 6.07
C ALA A 493 2.40 1.80 4.93
N SER A 494 2.43 2.64 3.90
CA SER A 494 3.34 2.47 2.78
C SER A 494 4.79 2.79 3.16
N VAL A 495 4.99 3.76 4.05
CA VAL A 495 6.31 4.18 4.57
C VAL A 495 6.61 3.60 5.94
N ARG A 496 5.59 3.53 6.81
CA ARG A 496 5.67 2.97 8.15
C ARG A 496 6.15 1.52 8.14
N GLU A 497 5.69 0.69 7.20
CA GLU A 497 6.06 -0.74 7.15
C GLU A 497 7.51 -1.01 6.72
N PRO A 498 8.04 -0.38 5.65
CA PRO A 498 9.47 -0.45 5.34
C PRO A 498 10.36 0.04 6.49
N ILE A 499 10.05 1.20 7.09
CA ILE A 499 10.82 1.73 8.22
C ILE A 499 10.72 0.78 9.42
N ARG A 500 9.53 0.22 9.69
CA ARG A 500 9.35 -0.77 10.76
C ARG A 500 10.24 -1.99 10.56
N ARG A 501 10.28 -2.57 9.35
CA ARG A 501 11.17 -3.70 9.03
C ARG A 501 12.64 -3.34 9.23
N ALA A 502 13.04 -2.14 8.82
CA ALA A 502 14.40 -1.64 9.03
C ALA A 502 14.76 -1.50 10.53
N ILE A 503 13.85 -0.99 11.35
CA ILE A 503 14.04 -0.82 12.81
C ILE A 503 14.00 -2.16 13.55
N ALA A 504 13.07 -3.04 13.19
CA ALA A 504 12.80 -4.25 13.94
C ALA A 504 13.67 -5.46 13.53
N GLY A 505 14.49 -5.32 12.50
CA GLY A 505 15.71 -6.13 12.30
C GLY A 505 16.78 -5.93 13.40
N SER A 506 16.53 -5.11 14.43
CA SER A 506 17.44 -4.99 15.58
C SER A 506 17.49 -6.30 16.38
N ARG A 507 18.72 -6.77 16.65
CA ARG A 507 19.04 -8.08 17.25
C ARG A 507 18.42 -8.35 18.63
N GLU A 508 17.79 -7.38 19.29
CA GLU A 508 17.35 -7.51 20.69
C GLU A 508 15.98 -8.20 20.84
N ASN A 509 15.00 -7.86 20.00
CA ASN A 509 13.67 -8.51 20.03
C ASN A 509 13.74 -9.98 19.60
N LEU A 510 14.60 -10.30 18.64
CA LEU A 510 14.88 -11.67 18.21
C LEU A 510 15.51 -12.52 19.34
N LYS A 511 16.34 -11.90 20.20
CA LYS A 511 16.88 -12.59 21.40
C LYS A 511 15.78 -12.91 22.41
N GLN A 512 14.90 -11.95 22.71
CA GLN A 512 13.82 -12.15 23.68
C GLN A 512 12.82 -13.23 23.23
N LEU A 513 12.50 -13.26 21.94
CA LEU A 513 11.69 -14.32 21.36
C LEU A 513 12.40 -15.67 21.35
N GLY A 514 13.72 -15.67 21.14
CA GLY A 514 14.57 -16.84 21.34
C GLY A 514 14.50 -17.38 22.77
N LEU A 515 14.58 -16.51 23.78
CA LEU A 515 14.49 -16.88 25.20
C LEU A 515 13.12 -17.48 25.53
N TYR A 516 12.03 -16.90 25.01
CA TYR A 516 10.69 -17.47 25.14
C TYR A 516 10.62 -18.89 24.55
N HIS A 517 11.10 -19.09 23.32
CA HIS A 517 11.10 -20.41 22.67
C HIS A 517 11.95 -21.43 23.42
N SER A 518 13.12 -21.04 23.92
CA SER A 518 13.94 -21.91 24.77
C SER A 518 13.22 -22.30 26.05
N ARG A 519 12.45 -21.38 26.66
CA ARG A 519 11.64 -21.68 27.85
C ARG A 519 10.50 -22.64 27.55
N ILE A 520 9.78 -22.46 26.43
CA ILE A 520 8.73 -23.38 26.00
C ILE A 520 9.29 -24.77 25.68
N ALA A 521 10.47 -24.85 25.06
CA ALA A 521 11.14 -26.12 24.80
C ALA A 521 11.43 -26.89 26.11
N ALA A 522 11.90 -26.18 27.15
CA ALA A 522 12.13 -26.76 28.47
C ALA A 522 10.81 -27.22 29.13
N ILE A 523 9.75 -26.42 29.03
CA ILE A 523 8.42 -26.77 29.53
C ILE A 523 7.88 -28.03 28.84
N ARG A 524 7.98 -28.10 27.50
CA ARG A 524 7.54 -29.27 26.74
C ARG A 524 8.35 -30.52 27.12
N ALA A 525 9.65 -30.39 27.36
CA ALA A 525 10.50 -31.51 27.79
C ALA A 525 10.06 -32.05 29.16
N ALA A 526 9.66 -31.16 30.08
CA ALA A 526 9.23 -31.52 31.44
C ALA A 526 7.75 -31.95 31.56
N ALA A 527 6.91 -31.64 30.57
CA ALA A 527 5.48 -31.95 30.61
C ALA A 527 5.20 -33.48 30.55
N VAL A 528 4.22 -33.92 31.33
CA VAL A 528 3.80 -35.33 31.46
C VAL A 528 3.11 -35.82 30.18
N GLY A 529 3.61 -36.91 29.61
CA GLY A 529 3.06 -37.53 28.40
C GLY A 529 4.15 -37.93 27.41
N THR A 530 3.86 -38.89 26.53
CA THR A 530 4.83 -39.39 25.54
C THR A 530 4.72 -38.65 24.20
N SER A 531 3.53 -38.17 23.84
CA SER A 531 3.28 -37.35 22.66
C SER A 531 2.97 -35.89 23.00
N ASP A 532 3.18 -34.97 22.05
CA ASP A 532 2.84 -33.54 22.22
C ASP A 532 1.33 -33.36 22.51
N GLN A 533 0.47 -34.24 22.00
CA GLN A 533 -0.96 -34.26 22.33
C GLN A 533 -1.25 -34.70 23.76
N GLU A 534 -0.61 -35.75 24.26
CA GLU A 534 -0.78 -36.20 25.65
C GLU A 534 -0.31 -35.14 26.64
N LYS A 535 0.80 -34.47 26.33
CA LYS A 535 1.31 -33.34 27.10
C LYS A 535 0.33 -32.18 27.13
N ALA A 536 -0.26 -31.84 25.98
CA ALA A 536 -1.28 -30.80 25.90
C ALA A 536 -2.55 -31.12 26.68
N ARG A 537 -2.99 -32.39 26.74
CA ARG A 537 -4.15 -32.80 27.55
C ARG A 537 -3.90 -32.58 29.05
N HIS A 538 -2.71 -32.90 29.54
CA HIS A 538 -2.35 -32.66 30.95
C HIS A 538 -2.28 -31.16 31.26
N VAL A 539 -1.68 -30.36 30.38
CA VAL A 539 -1.64 -28.90 30.56
C VAL A 539 -3.03 -28.29 30.50
N LEU A 540 -3.89 -28.73 29.59
CA LEU A 540 -5.28 -28.26 29.49
C LEU A 540 -6.09 -28.59 30.75
N ALA A 541 -5.91 -29.80 31.30
CA ALA A 541 -6.54 -30.18 32.57
C ALA A 541 -6.09 -29.26 33.72
N ALA A 542 -4.80 -28.91 33.78
CA ALA A 542 -4.29 -27.94 34.75
C ALA A 542 -4.85 -26.52 34.51
N MET A 543 -4.93 -26.07 33.25
CA MET A 543 -5.53 -24.76 32.92
C MET A 543 -6.99 -24.67 33.38
N HIS A 544 -7.78 -25.73 33.22
CA HIS A 544 -9.18 -25.79 33.67
C HIS A 544 -9.32 -25.63 35.20
N THR A 545 -8.28 -25.96 35.99
CA THR A 545 -8.32 -25.73 37.45
C THR A 545 -8.21 -24.24 37.81
N PHE A 546 -7.55 -23.44 36.97
CA PHE A 546 -7.40 -22.00 37.16
C PHE A 546 -8.52 -21.19 36.51
N ASP A 547 -9.05 -21.66 35.38
CA ASP A 547 -10.17 -21.04 34.68
C ASP A 547 -11.15 -22.12 34.16
N PRO A 548 -12.28 -22.32 34.84
CA PRO A 548 -13.31 -23.28 34.44
C PRO A 548 -13.97 -23.00 33.09
N ALA A 549 -13.78 -21.82 32.49
CA ALA A 549 -14.28 -21.51 31.16
C ALA A 549 -13.45 -22.16 30.04
N ILE A 550 -12.23 -22.64 30.35
CA ILE A 550 -11.32 -23.27 29.40
C ILE A 550 -11.72 -24.74 29.19
N GLY A 551 -12.35 -25.03 28.05
CA GLY A 551 -12.87 -26.35 27.71
C GLY A 551 -11.97 -27.17 26.79
N SER A 552 -12.47 -28.37 26.42
CA SER A 552 -11.79 -29.32 25.52
C SER A 552 -11.49 -28.76 24.12
N HIS A 553 -12.20 -27.72 23.69
CA HIS A 553 -12.00 -27.02 22.42
C HIS A 553 -10.61 -26.33 22.33
N GLU A 554 -9.99 -25.99 23.46
CA GLU A 554 -8.67 -25.34 23.49
C GLU A 554 -7.50 -26.33 23.30
N LEU A 555 -7.75 -27.64 23.22
CA LEU A 555 -6.70 -28.66 23.15
C LEU A 555 -5.70 -28.43 22.01
N GLN A 556 -6.19 -28.07 20.82
CA GLN A 556 -5.31 -27.81 19.67
C GLN A 556 -4.49 -26.53 19.85
N ASN A 557 -5.04 -25.53 20.52
CA ASN A 557 -4.32 -24.31 20.86
C ASN A 557 -3.20 -24.60 21.86
N VAL A 558 -3.46 -25.41 22.88
CA VAL A 558 -2.44 -25.82 23.85
C VAL A 558 -1.32 -26.64 23.19
N VAL A 559 -1.65 -27.54 22.25
CA VAL A 559 -0.63 -28.24 21.43
C VAL A 559 0.24 -27.23 20.66
N ARG A 560 -0.38 -26.22 20.04
CA ARG A 560 0.32 -25.17 19.30
C ARG A 560 1.25 -24.36 20.21
N TRP A 561 0.80 -24.02 21.42
CA TRP A 561 1.58 -23.24 22.40
C TRP A 561 2.77 -24.04 22.94
N LEU A 562 2.58 -25.32 23.23
CA LEU A 562 3.65 -26.22 23.67
C LEU A 562 4.69 -26.51 22.57
N THR A 563 4.35 -26.27 21.30
CA THR A 563 5.23 -26.48 20.16
C THR A 563 5.72 -25.17 19.52
N ALA A 564 5.68 -24.07 20.27
CA ALA A 564 6.13 -22.76 19.80
C ALA A 564 7.61 -22.76 19.39
N ASP A 565 8.46 -23.50 20.11
CA ASP A 565 9.88 -23.66 19.81
C ASP A 565 10.16 -24.37 18.47
N LYS A 566 9.21 -25.16 17.96
CA LYS A 566 9.25 -25.84 16.65
C LYS A 566 8.76 -24.94 15.50
N ALA A 567 8.49 -23.65 15.74
CA ALA A 567 8.08 -22.73 14.68
C ALA A 567 9.17 -22.60 13.61
N SER A 568 8.76 -22.73 12.34
CA SER A 568 9.61 -22.45 11.18
C SER A 568 10.09 -21.01 11.22
N GLY A 569 11.38 -20.77 10.96
CA GLY A 569 11.89 -19.40 10.80
C GLY A 569 11.47 -18.79 9.47
N GLU A 570 11.12 -17.51 9.49
CA GLU A 570 10.91 -16.68 8.29
C GLU A 570 12.27 -16.24 7.70
N ALA A 571 12.25 -15.69 6.48
CA ALA A 571 13.45 -15.31 5.73
C ALA A 571 14.27 -14.18 6.38
N ASP A 572 13.64 -13.41 7.28
CA ASP A 572 14.25 -12.35 8.09
C ASP A 572 14.86 -12.86 9.42
N GLY A 573 14.78 -14.17 9.70
CA GLY A 573 15.25 -14.79 10.93
C GLY A 573 14.26 -14.73 12.10
N SER A 574 13.06 -14.16 11.92
CA SER A 574 11.99 -14.17 12.92
C SER A 574 11.29 -15.53 12.99
N ARG A 575 10.92 -15.98 14.20
CA ARG A 575 10.13 -17.20 14.42
C ARG A 575 8.79 -16.81 14.98
N GLN A 576 7.70 -17.42 14.51
CA GLN A 576 6.38 -17.11 15.08
C GLN A 576 6.31 -17.44 16.58
N PRO A 577 5.74 -16.56 17.42
CA PRO A 577 5.68 -16.76 18.86
C PRO A 577 4.76 -17.92 19.26
N ARG A 578 3.79 -18.31 18.40
CA ARG A 578 2.88 -19.45 18.61
C ARG A 578 2.26 -19.54 20.02
N ALA A 579 2.04 -18.44 20.73
CA ALA A 579 1.49 -18.43 22.09
C ALA A 579 -0.07 -18.29 22.12
N ALA A 580 -0.67 -18.11 23.30
CA ALA A 580 -2.11 -17.84 23.49
C ALA A 580 -2.54 -16.40 23.15
N ARG A 581 -3.72 -16.20 22.55
CA ARG A 581 -4.14 -14.95 21.89
C ARG A 581 -4.13 -13.73 22.81
N ASP A 582 -4.67 -13.86 24.00
CA ASP A 582 -4.86 -12.78 24.96
C ASP A 582 -4.08 -13.04 26.26
N TRP A 583 -3.84 -11.98 27.01
CA TRP A 583 -3.09 -12.06 28.27
C TRP A 583 -3.74 -13.01 29.28
N PRO A 584 -5.07 -13.02 29.50
CA PRO A 584 -5.72 -14.01 30.37
C PRO A 584 -5.39 -15.45 30.00
N ARG A 585 -5.61 -15.88 28.76
CA ARG A 585 -5.30 -17.26 28.32
C ARG A 585 -3.80 -17.56 28.38
N PHE A 586 -2.96 -16.60 28.02
CA PHE A 586 -1.50 -16.75 28.10
C PHE A 586 -1.03 -16.91 29.53
N ARG A 587 -1.52 -16.06 30.43
CA ARG A 587 -1.25 -16.14 31.86
C ARG A 587 -1.69 -17.48 32.43
N THR A 588 -2.91 -17.92 32.13
CA THR A 588 -3.44 -19.21 32.60
C THR A 588 -2.60 -20.38 32.09
N PHE A 589 -2.20 -20.36 30.82
CA PHE A 589 -1.27 -21.34 30.26
C PHE A 589 0.08 -21.33 30.99
N MET A 590 0.69 -20.15 31.17
CA MET A 590 2.00 -20.00 31.81
C MET A 590 1.97 -20.44 33.28
N GLN A 591 0.88 -20.15 33.99
CA GLN A 591 0.65 -20.61 35.36
C GLN A 591 0.46 -22.14 35.42
N ALA A 592 -0.31 -22.71 34.50
CA ALA A 592 -0.53 -24.15 34.42
C ALA A 592 0.76 -24.94 34.14
N VAL A 593 1.74 -24.33 33.49
CA VAL A 593 3.08 -24.92 33.24
C VAL A 593 4.13 -24.48 34.27
N GLY A 594 3.72 -23.84 35.36
CA GLY A 594 4.59 -23.50 36.50
C GLY A 594 5.53 -22.31 36.27
N VAL A 595 5.18 -21.39 35.38
CA VAL A 595 5.86 -20.10 35.22
C VAL A 595 5.14 -19.05 36.05
N ASP A 596 5.90 -18.29 36.84
CA ASP A 596 5.35 -17.24 37.68
C ASP A 596 4.79 -16.06 36.84
N THR A 597 3.88 -15.31 37.44
CA THR A 597 3.15 -14.23 36.76
C THR A 597 4.06 -13.10 36.29
N HIS A 598 5.18 -12.83 36.99
CA HIS A 598 6.10 -11.76 36.62
C HIS A 598 6.95 -12.14 35.40
N SER A 599 7.48 -13.37 35.38
CA SER A 599 8.17 -13.91 34.19
C SER A 599 7.21 -14.03 33.00
N ALA A 600 5.96 -14.43 33.23
CA ALA A 600 4.94 -14.46 32.18
C ALA A 600 4.67 -13.06 31.61
N ASP A 601 4.56 -12.03 32.46
CA ASP A 601 4.37 -10.64 32.03
C ASP A 601 5.58 -10.12 31.23
N MET A 602 6.79 -10.49 31.65
CA MET A 602 8.03 -10.15 30.94
C MET A 602 8.07 -10.79 29.55
N TYR A 603 7.81 -12.10 29.42
CA TYR A 603 7.70 -12.73 28.10
C TYR A 603 6.57 -12.15 27.26
N TRP A 604 5.43 -11.86 27.88
CA TRP A 604 4.30 -11.26 27.20
C TRP A 604 4.68 -9.90 26.62
N ARG A 605 5.23 -8.99 27.42
CA ARG A 605 5.58 -7.62 27.00
C ARG A 605 6.83 -7.51 26.14
N ALA A 606 7.82 -8.39 26.33
CA ALA A 606 9.13 -8.28 25.67
C ALA A 606 9.30 -9.23 24.47
N ALA A 607 8.52 -10.31 24.39
CA ALA A 607 8.63 -11.30 23.31
C ALA A 607 7.31 -11.51 22.55
N ILE A 608 6.20 -11.77 23.25
CA ILE A 608 4.94 -12.19 22.61
C ILE A 608 4.19 -11.02 21.99
N VAL A 609 4.00 -9.94 22.74
CA VAL A 609 3.41 -8.70 22.27
C VAL A 609 4.32 -8.14 21.17
N PRO A 610 5.63 -7.89 21.33
CA PRO A 610 6.46 -7.39 20.22
C PRO A 610 6.48 -8.29 18.97
N ALA A 611 6.45 -9.62 19.12
CA ALA A 611 6.39 -10.55 17.98
C ALA A 611 5.00 -10.66 17.33
N ARG A 612 3.92 -10.22 17.99
CA ARG A 612 2.54 -10.18 17.45
C ARG A 612 2.09 -8.78 17.07
N SER A 613 2.39 -7.82 17.92
CA SER A 613 2.26 -6.38 17.83
C SER A 613 3.29 -5.73 16.91
N TYR A 614 3.92 -6.52 16.04
CA TYR A 614 4.60 -6.00 14.84
C TYR A 614 3.64 -5.22 13.90
N ARG A 615 2.36 -5.03 14.25
CA ARG A 615 1.37 -4.30 13.44
C ARG A 615 0.71 -3.04 14.01
N VAL A 616 0.25 -2.91 15.26
CA VAL A 616 -0.72 -1.82 15.56
C VAL A 616 -0.56 -1.05 16.89
N HIS A 617 0.06 -1.58 17.95
CA HIS A 617 -0.11 -0.98 19.30
C HIS A 617 1.00 -0.03 19.81
N GLU A 618 1.92 0.43 18.95
CA GLU A 618 3.02 1.32 19.37
C GLU A 618 2.99 2.71 18.71
N GLY A 619 1.83 3.31 18.42
CA GLY A 619 1.75 4.61 17.71
C GLY A 619 2.76 5.68 18.19
N TYR A 620 2.75 6.01 19.48
CA TYR A 620 3.66 7.02 20.05
C TYR A 620 5.13 6.58 20.10
N LEU A 621 5.42 5.39 20.65
CA LEU A 621 6.79 4.87 20.83
C LEU A 621 7.46 4.51 19.50
N PHE A 622 6.66 4.06 18.53
CA PHE A 622 7.10 3.85 17.16
C PHE A 622 7.44 5.19 16.50
N ASN A 623 6.55 6.20 16.60
CA ASN A 623 6.83 7.52 16.04
C ASN A 623 8.15 8.10 16.57
N GLN A 624 8.40 8.02 17.88
CA GLN A 624 9.67 8.47 18.47
C GLN A 624 10.89 7.73 17.91
N ARG A 625 10.80 6.40 17.73
CA ARG A 625 11.89 5.62 17.11
C ARG A 625 12.10 5.98 15.65
N VAL A 626 11.04 6.26 14.89
CA VAL A 626 11.15 6.71 13.50
C VAL A 626 11.77 8.10 13.41
N VAL A 627 11.33 9.05 14.25
CA VAL A 627 11.92 10.38 14.38
C VAL A 627 13.42 10.28 14.61
N GLN A 628 13.84 9.45 15.57
CA GLN A 628 15.27 9.23 15.84
C GLN A 628 15.99 8.58 14.66
N PHE A 629 15.38 7.56 14.04
CA PHE A 629 15.97 6.82 12.91
C PHE A 629 16.18 7.69 11.67
N ILE A 630 15.30 8.67 11.41
CA ILE A 630 15.39 9.60 10.27
C ILE A 630 16.36 10.74 10.56
N LEU A 631 16.34 11.31 11.78
CA LEU A 631 17.17 12.45 12.13
C LEU A 631 18.63 12.08 12.42
N ASP A 632 18.87 10.89 12.96
CA ASP A 632 20.21 10.41 13.33
C ASP A 632 20.41 8.93 12.93
N PRO A 633 20.59 8.68 11.62
CA PRO A 633 20.81 7.33 11.11
C PRO A 633 22.12 6.71 11.60
N GLU A 634 23.14 7.51 11.97
CA GLU A 634 24.46 7.03 12.39
C GLU A 634 24.58 6.82 13.91
N GLY A 635 23.83 7.58 14.73
CA GLY A 635 23.84 7.47 16.19
C GLY A 635 23.09 6.26 16.77
N THR A 636 22.32 5.54 15.94
CA THR A 636 21.79 4.23 16.30
C THR A 636 22.69 3.14 15.71
N SER A 637 23.19 2.21 16.53
CA SER A 637 24.03 1.09 16.07
C SER A 637 23.36 0.20 14.99
N ALA A 638 22.06 0.38 14.76
CA ALA A 638 21.25 -0.27 13.73
C ALA A 638 20.99 0.60 12.47
N GLY A 639 21.01 1.93 12.57
CA GLY A 639 20.56 2.83 11.49
C GLY A 639 21.49 2.82 10.28
N ALA A 640 22.80 3.00 10.48
CA ALA A 640 23.77 3.09 9.38
C ALA A 640 23.84 1.82 8.52
N ALA A 641 23.59 0.65 9.11
CA ALA A 641 23.52 -0.62 8.40
C ALA A 641 22.19 -0.81 7.67
N ALA A 642 21.07 -0.39 8.26
CA ALA A 642 19.74 -0.48 7.66
C ALA A 642 19.59 0.46 6.45
N TRP A 643 20.10 1.69 6.54
CA TRP A 643 20.08 2.65 5.42
C TRP A 643 21.00 2.22 4.26
N LYS A 644 22.15 1.60 4.55
CA LYS A 644 23.00 0.99 3.51
C LYS A 644 22.37 -0.23 2.85
N ALA A 645 21.54 -0.98 3.57
CA ALA A 645 20.88 -2.19 3.05
C ALA A 645 19.59 -1.89 2.25
N MET A 646 19.02 -0.67 2.35
CA MET A 646 17.78 -0.29 1.69
C MET A 646 17.87 1.11 1.03
N PRO A 647 18.54 1.24 -0.13
CA PRO A 647 18.72 2.52 -0.84
C PRO A 647 17.40 3.24 -1.16
N GLY A 648 16.33 2.51 -1.53
CA GLY A 648 15.03 3.08 -1.84
C GLY A 648 14.19 3.56 -0.64
N LEU A 649 14.59 3.27 0.61
CA LEU A 649 13.85 3.69 1.80
C LEU A 649 13.80 5.22 1.94
N TRP A 650 14.86 5.90 1.54
CA TRP A 650 14.94 7.36 1.61
C TRP A 650 14.01 8.03 0.61
N GLN A 651 13.90 7.46 -0.59
CA GLN A 651 12.96 7.96 -1.59
C GLN A 651 11.52 7.78 -1.12
N LEU A 652 11.19 6.62 -0.54
CA LEU A 652 9.88 6.38 0.09
C LEU A 652 9.54 7.44 1.15
N VAL A 653 10.50 7.80 2.00
CA VAL A 653 10.32 8.85 3.02
C VAL A 653 10.05 10.21 2.37
N LEU A 654 10.77 10.58 1.31
CA LEU A 654 10.55 11.83 0.61
C LEU A 654 9.21 11.87 -0.14
N ASP A 655 8.77 10.73 -0.69
CA ASP A 655 7.51 10.63 -1.43
C ASP A 655 6.29 10.74 -0.50
N ALA A 656 6.45 10.40 0.79
CA ALA A 656 5.40 10.51 1.82
C ALA A 656 5.33 11.87 2.52
N LEU A 657 6.02 12.89 1.99
CA LEU A 657 5.80 14.27 2.41
C LEU A 657 4.42 14.75 1.99
N ASP A 658 3.73 15.44 2.89
CA ASP A 658 2.44 16.04 2.61
C ASP A 658 2.26 17.37 3.34
N GLU A 659 1.42 18.24 2.79
CA GLU A 659 1.14 19.57 3.35
C GLU A 659 -0.01 19.49 4.35
N VAL A 660 0.14 20.14 5.51
CA VAL A 660 -0.93 20.25 6.51
C VAL A 660 -1.99 21.23 6.00
N ALA A 661 -3.20 20.72 5.73
CA ALA A 661 -4.31 21.51 5.22
C ALA A 661 -5.18 22.07 6.35
N GLU A 662 -5.43 21.29 7.40
CA GLU A 662 -6.27 21.67 8.55
C GLU A 662 -5.69 21.12 9.87
N ILE A 663 -5.93 21.84 10.98
CA ILE A 663 -5.55 21.43 12.34
C ILE A 663 -6.77 21.61 13.24
N GLY A 664 -7.21 20.52 13.88
CA GLY A 664 -8.26 20.48 14.89
C GLY A 664 -7.71 20.08 16.27
N VAL A 665 -8.45 20.37 17.33
CA VAL A 665 -8.07 20.02 18.71
C VAL A 665 -9.24 19.35 19.40
N THR A 666 -9.00 18.22 20.06
CA THR A 666 -9.97 17.57 20.94
C THR A 666 -9.34 17.26 22.30
N THR A 667 -10.16 17.13 23.35
CA THR A 667 -9.73 16.64 24.67
C THR A 667 -10.18 15.21 24.87
N GLY A 668 -9.23 14.29 24.98
CA GLY A 668 -9.51 12.88 25.27
C GLY A 668 -10.10 12.71 26.67
N GLY A 669 -11.37 12.28 26.74
CA GLY A 669 -12.02 11.85 27.99
C GLY A 669 -13.02 12.82 28.63
N GLY A 670 -13.87 13.51 27.85
CA GLY A 670 -15.01 14.27 28.38
C GLY A 670 -16.35 13.72 27.90
N GLU A 671 -17.28 13.47 28.81
CA GLU A 671 -18.71 13.35 28.49
C GLU A 671 -19.14 14.60 27.71
N ASN A 672 -19.87 14.40 26.61
CA ASN A 672 -20.53 15.49 25.88
C ASN A 672 -21.47 16.23 26.84
N VAL A 673 -21.03 17.37 27.37
CA VAL A 673 -21.95 18.37 27.93
C VAL A 673 -22.21 19.38 26.82
N HIS A 674 -23.43 19.33 26.30
CA HIS A 674 -23.98 20.30 25.36
C HIS A 674 -23.81 21.74 25.85
N GLY A 675 -23.31 22.60 24.96
CA GLY A 675 -23.37 24.05 25.03
C GLY A 675 -23.35 24.61 23.63
#